data_AF-A0A5N6R1P7-F1
#
_entry.id   AF-A0A5N6R1P7-F1
#
_cell.length_a   1.000
_cell.length_b   1.000
_cell.length_c   1.000
_cell.angle_alpha   90.00
_cell.angle_beta   90.00
_cell.angle_gamma   90.00
#
_symmetry.space_group_name_H-M   'P 1'
#
loop_
_entity.id
_entity.type
_entity.pdbx_description
1 polymer ?
#
loop_
_entity_poly.entity_id
_entity_poly.type
_entity_poly.pdbx_seq_one_letter_code
_entity_poly.pdbx_strand_id
1 'polypeptide(L)'
;MAPKPTKNRTPPPDPHGMFAGLVVFLVENGVQARRLQIWKQKLVQMGAEIEERLSKRVTHVFAMNSEALLKQVGTERLARFKGSVLIYQWLEDSLRLGEKVSEDLYSLKVDPEGGSRPDKSSVPKKADGNTSGYEEPLNSKKIKPSPEDSEKTNAEESKEDTKINALYDEPSTPGGSDESPHSIIPENTCPNSPDALNKDIGTLQSSLLYSPPDLNKNITEIFGRLIDIYRALGDDRRSFSYHKAIPVIEKLPFKIESADQVKDLPSIGKSLQDHIQEIVTTGKLSKLEYFERDEKVRTINLFGEVWGIGPATALKLYEKGYRTLDDLKNEESLTNSQRIGLKYFHDIKHRIPRHEVQEMEELLQKVGEDILPGVIIICGGSFRRGKASCGDLDIIITHPDGKSHEGFLSKYLKHLKDMKFLREDLVFSTHSKEVFPRDIYAFGLIAWTGNDVLNRRLRLLAESKGFRLDDTGLFPATYSSGGKRGTRATASLKFSTEKEVFDFLGFPWLEPHERNLVGEELDKREKEMALRTGVAPSTTTCHSPSPFFPSSSSSSSYVVGLGSAPFSYNRPSDITFKCSYSYPSLSKKAQSIPLSLSSFTKQICRAAEYKFPDPIPEFADAETLKFRTHLHEKLVKKDICGDSVEEVVEICAGIFSEFLHTHYGGPGTLLVLPFIDMADTLNERELPGGSQAARVAVKWAQNYVDKDWKEWTGDSC
;
A
#
# COMPACT_ATOMS: atom_id res chain seq x y z
N MET A 1 -6.26 56.43 -2.09
CA MET A 1 -5.68 55.42 -3.01
C MET A 1 -4.68 54.59 -2.22
N ALA A 2 -4.82 53.26 -2.19
CA ALA A 2 -3.85 52.40 -1.49
C ALA A 2 -2.55 52.23 -2.31
N PRO A 3 -1.38 52.07 -1.68
CA PRO A 3 -0.13 51.82 -2.40
C PRO A 3 -0.15 50.45 -3.07
N LYS A 4 0.45 50.34 -4.27
CA LYS A 4 0.63 49.05 -4.95
C LYS A 4 1.68 48.21 -4.21
N PRO A 5 1.50 46.88 -4.09
CA PRO A 5 2.48 46.02 -3.43
C PRO A 5 3.82 46.08 -4.16
N THR A 6 4.89 46.23 -3.41
CA THR A 6 6.26 46.16 -3.91
C THR A 6 6.55 44.75 -4.42
N LYS A 7 7.20 44.64 -5.59
CA LYS A 7 7.68 43.34 -6.08
C LYS A 7 8.75 42.82 -5.13
N ASN A 8 8.59 41.59 -4.63
CA ASN A 8 9.64 40.88 -3.90
C ASN A 8 10.93 40.90 -4.72
N ARG A 9 11.95 41.62 -4.25
CA ARG A 9 13.31 41.52 -4.79
C ARG A 9 13.88 40.18 -4.32
N THR A 10 14.38 39.37 -5.24
CA THR A 10 15.27 38.26 -4.88
C THR A 10 16.50 38.82 -4.15
N PRO A 11 17.02 38.13 -3.12
CA PRO A 11 18.29 38.51 -2.51
C PRO A 11 19.42 38.62 -3.54
N PRO A 12 20.44 39.47 -3.30
CA PRO A 12 21.62 39.51 -4.15
C PRO A 12 22.33 38.14 -4.14
N PRO A 13 23.04 37.77 -5.23
CA PRO A 13 23.84 36.56 -5.27
C PRO A 13 25.04 36.65 -4.34
N ASP A 14 25.31 35.58 -3.61
CA ASP A 14 26.49 35.43 -2.75
C ASP A 14 27.65 34.79 -3.55
N PRO A 15 28.73 35.52 -3.87
CA PRO A 15 29.88 34.98 -4.60
C PRO A 15 30.72 33.99 -3.78
N HIS A 16 30.44 33.85 -2.47
CA HIS A 16 31.08 32.88 -1.56
C HIS A 16 30.11 31.79 -1.08
N GLY A 17 28.91 31.71 -1.66
CA GLY A 17 27.92 30.69 -1.32
C GLY A 17 28.38 29.26 -1.61
N MET A 18 27.64 28.27 -1.10
CA MET A 18 28.04 26.85 -1.12
C MET A 18 28.37 26.27 -2.51
N PHE A 19 27.81 26.84 -3.59
CA PHE A 19 28.04 26.44 -4.98
C PHE A 19 29.02 27.37 -5.73
N ALA A 20 29.74 28.24 -5.03
CA ALA A 20 30.82 29.04 -5.60
C ALA A 20 31.83 28.18 -6.38
N GLY A 21 32.16 28.63 -7.59
CA GLY A 21 33.03 27.90 -8.52
C GLY A 21 32.36 26.79 -9.33
N LEU A 22 31.07 26.51 -9.11
CA LEU A 22 30.31 25.64 -10.02
C LEU A 22 29.85 26.42 -11.26
N VAL A 23 30.01 25.82 -12.44
CA VAL A 23 29.43 26.29 -13.69
C VAL A 23 28.48 25.21 -14.17
N VAL A 24 27.18 25.51 -14.18
CA VAL A 24 26.12 24.50 -14.25
C VAL A 24 25.39 24.55 -15.59
N PHE A 25 25.21 23.38 -16.21
CA PHE A 25 24.25 23.19 -17.31
C PHE A 25 23.07 22.35 -16.82
N LEU A 26 21.86 22.72 -17.23
CA LEU A 26 20.61 22.15 -16.73
C LEU A 26 19.83 21.51 -17.89
N VAL A 27 19.56 20.21 -17.77
CA VAL A 27 18.70 19.48 -18.71
C VAL A 27 17.24 19.77 -18.34
N GLU A 28 16.53 20.39 -19.27
CA GLU A 28 15.14 20.87 -19.10
C GLU A 28 14.13 19.75 -19.42
N ASN A 29 14.52 18.78 -20.26
CA ASN A 29 13.73 17.59 -20.56
C ASN A 29 13.33 16.84 -19.27
N GLY A 30 12.03 16.59 -19.09
CA GLY A 30 11.48 15.89 -17.93
C GLY A 30 11.31 16.75 -16.66
N VAL A 31 11.64 18.05 -16.71
CA VAL A 31 11.52 18.97 -15.58
C VAL A 31 10.37 19.96 -15.80
N GLN A 32 9.58 20.24 -14.76
CA GLN A 32 8.60 21.33 -14.82
C GLN A 32 9.33 22.69 -14.87
N ALA A 33 9.05 23.51 -15.89
CA ALA A 33 9.73 24.80 -16.13
C ALA A 33 9.75 25.73 -14.89
N ARG A 34 8.71 25.71 -14.04
CA ARG A 34 8.67 26.50 -12.80
C ARG A 34 9.66 25.99 -11.73
N ARG A 35 9.86 24.68 -11.61
CA ARG A 35 10.84 24.05 -10.70
C ARG A 35 12.27 24.34 -11.17
N LEU A 36 12.49 24.23 -12.48
CA LEU A 36 13.73 24.61 -13.14
C LEU A 36 14.09 26.09 -12.92
N GLN A 37 13.11 27.00 -13.04
CA GLN A 37 13.32 28.43 -12.77
C GLN A 37 13.76 28.71 -11.32
N ILE A 38 13.17 28.00 -10.35
CA ILE A 38 13.54 28.11 -8.92
C ILE A 38 14.96 27.61 -8.70
N TRP A 39 15.37 26.51 -9.34
CA TRP A 39 16.75 26.02 -9.29
C TRP A 39 17.75 26.97 -9.97
N LYS A 40 17.42 27.51 -11.15
CA LYS A 40 18.24 28.55 -11.81
C LYS A 40 18.47 29.75 -10.87
N GLN A 41 17.43 30.18 -10.15
CA GLN A 41 17.54 31.26 -9.16
C GLN A 41 18.36 30.86 -7.92
N LYS A 42 18.18 29.65 -7.37
CA LYS A 42 18.89 29.20 -6.15
C LYS A 42 20.37 28.94 -6.36
N LEU A 43 20.76 28.35 -7.50
CA LEU A 43 22.15 28.15 -7.88
C LEU A 43 22.89 29.49 -7.97
N VAL A 44 22.33 30.47 -8.69
CA VAL A 44 22.92 31.82 -8.82
C VAL A 44 22.91 32.57 -7.48
N GLN A 45 21.87 32.41 -6.65
CA GLN A 45 21.84 33.01 -5.31
C GLN A 45 23.03 32.54 -4.45
N MET A 46 23.51 31.31 -4.64
CA MET A 46 24.51 30.66 -3.79
C MET A 46 25.85 30.39 -4.53
N GLY A 47 26.19 31.25 -5.49
CA GLY A 47 27.54 31.37 -6.05
C GLY A 47 27.82 30.62 -7.35
N ALA A 48 26.87 29.86 -7.90
CA ALA A 48 27.08 29.14 -9.16
C ALA A 48 26.79 30.00 -10.40
N GLU A 49 27.62 29.85 -11.44
CA GLU A 49 27.28 30.30 -12.79
C GLU A 49 26.35 29.29 -13.49
N ILE A 50 25.54 29.76 -14.43
CA ILE A 50 24.68 28.90 -15.26
C ILE A 50 24.93 29.20 -16.74
N GLU A 51 25.19 28.13 -17.49
CA GLU A 51 25.37 28.15 -18.94
C GLU A 51 24.10 27.58 -19.60
N GLU A 52 23.52 28.28 -20.57
CA GLU A 52 22.36 27.80 -21.33
C GLU A 52 22.75 26.78 -22.44
N ARG A 53 24.05 26.44 -22.56
CA ARG A 53 24.58 25.42 -23.47
C ARG A 53 25.77 24.71 -22.85
N LEU A 54 25.82 23.38 -22.95
CA LEU A 54 26.98 22.60 -22.51
C LEU A 54 28.26 23.06 -23.25
N SER A 55 29.14 23.73 -22.51
CA SER A 55 30.38 24.37 -22.96
C SER A 55 31.61 23.77 -22.23
N LYS A 56 32.83 24.16 -22.63
CA LYS A 56 34.07 23.75 -21.94
C LYS A 56 34.22 24.35 -20.53
N ARG A 57 33.40 25.35 -20.16
CA ARG A 57 33.42 25.97 -18.82
C ARG A 57 32.58 25.20 -17.81
N VAL A 58 31.58 24.46 -18.27
CA VAL A 58 30.65 23.71 -17.43
C VAL A 58 31.40 22.67 -16.60
N THR A 59 31.23 22.71 -15.28
CA THR A 59 31.78 21.73 -14.36
C THR A 59 30.73 20.68 -13.97
N HIS A 60 29.44 21.02 -14.00
CA HIS A 60 28.34 20.15 -13.55
C HIS A 60 27.16 20.15 -14.54
N VAL A 61 26.60 18.97 -14.81
CA VAL A 61 25.35 18.78 -15.57
C VAL A 61 24.31 18.13 -14.67
N PHE A 62 23.14 18.75 -14.50
CA PHE A 62 22.00 18.13 -13.83
C PHE A 62 20.93 17.65 -14.81
N ALA A 63 20.42 16.44 -14.61
CA ALA A 63 19.31 15.89 -15.37
C ALA A 63 18.34 15.07 -14.49
N MET A 64 17.16 14.77 -15.03
CA MET A 64 16.16 13.93 -14.33
C MET A 64 16.56 12.44 -14.36
N ASN A 65 17.04 11.97 -15.52
CA ASN A 65 17.51 10.60 -15.75
C ASN A 65 18.46 10.57 -16.98
N SER A 66 19.04 9.41 -17.27
CA SER A 66 19.94 9.21 -18.42
C SER A 66 19.24 9.40 -19.77
N GLU A 67 17.95 9.07 -19.90
CA GLU A 67 17.17 9.27 -21.14
C GLU A 67 17.02 10.77 -21.47
N ALA A 68 16.57 11.58 -20.52
CA ALA A 68 16.40 13.02 -20.69
C ALA A 68 17.73 13.73 -21.01
N LEU A 69 18.81 13.29 -20.36
CA LEU A 69 20.18 13.72 -20.59
C LEU A 69 20.62 13.42 -22.04
N LEU A 70 20.50 12.16 -22.47
CA LEU A 70 20.82 11.74 -23.84
C LEU A 70 19.99 12.51 -24.87
N LYS A 71 18.70 12.70 -24.61
CA LYS A 71 17.75 13.41 -25.49
C LYS A 71 18.06 14.90 -25.69
N GLN A 72 18.70 15.56 -24.73
CA GLN A 72 19.07 16.98 -24.84
C GLN A 72 20.54 17.23 -25.22
N VAL A 73 21.45 16.33 -24.79
CA VAL A 73 22.91 16.54 -24.93
C VAL A 73 23.51 15.70 -26.05
N GLY A 74 23.04 14.45 -26.23
CA GLY A 74 23.58 13.48 -27.18
C GLY A 74 24.86 12.78 -26.69
N THR A 75 24.99 11.49 -27.01
CA THR A 75 26.05 10.59 -26.51
C THR A 75 27.46 11.12 -26.80
N GLU A 76 27.72 11.62 -28.01
CA GLU A 76 29.03 12.17 -28.39
C GLU A 76 29.49 13.35 -27.53
N ARG A 77 28.55 14.22 -27.11
CA ARG A 77 28.88 15.41 -26.32
C ARG A 77 29.09 15.06 -24.85
N LEU A 78 28.39 14.04 -24.36
CA LEU A 78 28.60 13.46 -23.02
C LEU A 78 29.96 12.73 -22.95
N ALA A 79 30.31 11.92 -23.95
CA ALA A 79 31.59 11.22 -24.01
C ALA A 79 32.82 12.15 -24.09
N ARG A 80 32.62 13.42 -24.49
CA ARG A 80 33.66 14.47 -24.51
C ARG A 80 33.62 15.39 -23.29
N PHE A 81 32.65 15.22 -22.39
CA PHE A 81 32.52 15.99 -21.15
C PHE A 81 33.43 15.40 -20.06
N LYS A 82 33.95 16.27 -19.18
CA LYS A 82 34.89 15.88 -18.10
C LYS A 82 34.47 16.38 -16.71
N GLY A 83 33.28 16.96 -16.59
CA GLY A 83 32.70 17.35 -15.31
C GLY A 83 31.72 16.32 -14.77
N SER A 84 31.14 16.62 -13.62
CA SER A 84 30.17 15.75 -12.94
C SER A 84 28.82 15.76 -13.67
N VAL A 85 28.19 14.59 -13.81
CA VAL A 85 26.86 14.44 -14.40
C VAL A 85 25.95 13.80 -13.35
N LEU A 86 25.02 14.57 -12.80
CA LEU A 86 24.31 14.25 -11.57
C LEU A 86 22.78 14.27 -11.78
N ILE A 87 22.04 13.49 -10.98
CA ILE A 87 20.60 13.68 -10.86
C ILE A 87 20.25 14.95 -10.07
N TYR A 88 19.12 15.58 -10.39
CA TYR A 88 18.61 16.76 -9.67
C TYR A 88 18.48 16.57 -8.14
N GLN A 89 18.32 15.33 -7.66
CA GLN A 89 18.26 15.02 -6.23
C GLN A 89 19.51 15.50 -5.47
N TRP A 90 20.70 15.53 -6.08
CA TRP A 90 21.91 16.07 -5.44
C TRP A 90 21.77 17.56 -5.07
N LEU A 91 21.15 18.34 -5.97
CA LEU A 91 20.91 19.76 -5.77
C LEU A 91 19.82 19.98 -4.71
N GLU A 92 18.76 19.17 -4.72
CA GLU A 92 17.71 19.22 -3.70
C GLU A 92 18.23 18.87 -2.31
N ASP A 93 19.08 17.84 -2.21
CA ASP A 93 19.61 17.35 -0.94
C ASP A 93 20.69 18.29 -0.39
N SER A 94 21.53 18.85 -1.25
CA SER A 94 22.47 19.91 -0.87
C SER A 94 21.74 21.18 -0.39
N LEU A 95 20.71 21.63 -1.14
CA LEU A 95 19.89 22.79 -0.73
C LEU A 95 19.09 22.54 0.56
N ARG A 96 18.76 21.28 0.89
CA ARG A 96 18.06 20.90 2.13
C ARG A 96 19.00 20.90 3.35
N LEU A 97 20.26 20.52 3.16
CA LEU A 97 21.25 20.40 4.24
C LEU A 97 22.11 21.67 4.42
N GLY A 98 22.16 22.55 3.42
CA GLY A 98 22.97 23.78 3.45
C GLY A 98 24.44 23.57 3.09
N GLU A 99 24.86 22.33 2.86
CA GLU A 99 26.20 21.93 2.45
C GLU A 99 26.16 21.01 1.21
N LYS A 100 27.30 20.83 0.53
CA LYS A 100 27.40 19.95 -0.65
C LYS A 100 27.55 18.50 -0.21
N VAL A 101 26.56 17.66 -0.52
CA VAL A 101 26.64 16.20 -0.27
C VAL A 101 27.59 15.52 -1.27
N SER A 102 28.07 14.30 -0.98
CA SER A 102 28.92 13.58 -1.95
C SER A 102 28.17 13.32 -3.26
N GLU A 103 28.90 13.45 -4.37
CA GLU A 103 28.42 13.26 -5.76
C GLU A 103 28.33 11.77 -6.16
N ASP A 104 29.02 10.88 -5.44
CA ASP A 104 29.17 9.44 -5.78
C ASP A 104 27.81 8.73 -5.96
N LEU A 105 26.86 9.02 -5.07
CA LEU A 105 25.54 8.37 -5.01
C LEU A 105 24.53 8.94 -6.02
N TYR A 106 24.86 10.04 -6.68
CA TYR A 106 23.97 10.79 -7.57
C TYR A 106 24.46 10.84 -9.02
N SER A 107 25.61 10.21 -9.30
CA SER A 107 26.25 10.20 -10.61
C SER A 107 25.48 9.38 -11.65
N LEU A 108 25.04 10.04 -12.73
CA LEU A 108 24.37 9.42 -13.86
C LEU A 108 25.38 8.68 -14.75
N LYS A 109 25.44 7.36 -14.58
CA LYS A 109 26.12 6.49 -15.55
C LYS A 109 25.35 6.47 -16.87
N VAL A 110 26.07 6.68 -17.96
CA VAL A 110 25.59 6.56 -19.33
C VAL A 110 26.51 5.55 -19.99
N ASP A 111 26.06 4.31 -20.13
CA ASP A 111 26.83 3.27 -20.78
C ASP A 111 26.93 3.57 -22.29
N PRO A 112 28.14 3.73 -22.86
CA PRO A 112 28.31 3.85 -24.29
C PRO A 112 28.19 2.45 -24.94
N GLU A 113 27.46 2.39 -26.05
CA GLU A 113 27.18 1.20 -26.88
C GLU A 113 26.12 0.22 -26.34
N GLY A 114 25.08 -0.01 -27.15
CA GLY A 114 24.19 -1.15 -27.01
C GLY A 114 24.48 -2.18 -28.11
N GLY A 115 25.01 -3.35 -27.75
CA GLY A 115 25.43 -4.33 -28.75
C GLY A 115 25.84 -5.72 -28.23
N SER A 116 24.86 -6.63 -28.12
CA SER A 116 25.04 -8.10 -28.17
C SER A 116 25.71 -8.86 -26.99
N ARG A 117 25.72 -10.19 -27.11
CA ARG A 117 26.21 -11.24 -26.18
C ARG A 117 27.56 -11.81 -26.71
N PRO A 118 28.24 -12.76 -26.02
CA PRO A 118 28.67 -12.78 -24.63
C PRO A 118 30.17 -13.17 -24.45
N ASP A 119 30.71 -12.91 -23.26
CA ASP A 119 31.80 -13.65 -22.57
C ASP A 119 33.11 -14.00 -23.32
N LYS A 120 34.22 -13.37 -22.90
CA LYS A 120 35.44 -14.07 -22.42
C LYS A 120 36.47 -13.16 -21.76
N SER A 121 37.37 -13.78 -20.99
CA SER A 121 38.37 -13.12 -20.14
C SER A 121 39.78 -13.05 -20.75
N SER A 122 40.62 -12.22 -20.12
CA SER A 122 42.11 -12.21 -20.12
C SER A 122 42.89 -11.43 -21.21
N VAL A 123 43.44 -10.27 -20.78
CA VAL A 123 44.82 -9.69 -20.91
C VAL A 123 45.71 -9.86 -22.20
N PRO A 124 46.73 -8.99 -22.45
CA PRO A 124 46.85 -8.34 -23.77
C PRO A 124 48.20 -8.54 -24.52
N LYS A 125 48.28 -8.06 -25.78
CA LYS A 125 49.51 -7.45 -26.37
C LYS A 125 49.32 -6.75 -27.74
N LYS A 126 49.83 -5.51 -27.80
CA LYS A 126 50.57 -4.79 -28.88
C LYS A 126 50.51 -5.21 -30.38
N ALA A 127 50.30 -4.17 -31.21
CA ALA A 127 51.17 -3.67 -32.31
C ALA A 127 50.72 -3.80 -33.79
N ASP A 128 50.84 -2.63 -34.46
CA ASP A 128 51.18 -2.30 -35.86
C ASP A 128 50.30 -2.76 -37.06
N GLY A 129 49.98 -1.80 -37.95
CA GLY A 129 49.34 -2.03 -39.25
C GLY A 129 48.59 -0.80 -39.83
N ASN A 130 49.18 -0.09 -40.79
CA ASN A 130 48.54 1.05 -41.49
C ASN A 130 47.57 0.58 -42.61
N THR A 131 46.58 1.41 -43.00
CA THR A 131 46.58 2.16 -44.29
C THR A 131 45.17 2.58 -44.79
N SER A 132 44.96 3.90 -44.95
CA SER A 132 44.04 4.66 -45.85
C SER A 132 42.55 4.30 -46.09
N GLY A 133 41.72 5.34 -46.25
CA GLY A 133 40.48 5.30 -47.05
C GLY A 133 39.44 6.33 -46.60
N TYR A 134 39.08 7.31 -47.45
CA TYR A 134 38.16 8.41 -47.11
C TYR A 134 36.82 8.35 -47.87
N GLU A 135 35.76 8.72 -47.13
CA GLU A 135 34.54 9.46 -47.54
C GLU A 135 33.61 8.99 -48.69
N GLU A 136 32.38 8.60 -48.29
CA GLU A 136 31.09 9.32 -48.56
C GLU A 136 30.61 9.59 -50.02
N PRO A 137 29.34 10.05 -50.26
CA PRO A 137 28.28 10.39 -49.29
C PRO A 137 26.92 9.68 -49.46
N LEU A 138 26.03 9.96 -48.50
CA LEU A 138 24.65 9.47 -48.38
C LEU A 138 23.60 10.32 -49.13
N ASN A 139 22.38 9.75 -49.22
CA ASN A 139 21.07 10.44 -49.29
C ASN A 139 20.71 11.18 -50.61
N SER A 140 19.42 11.29 -50.99
CA SER A 140 18.26 11.57 -50.13
C SER A 140 16.89 11.14 -50.71
N LYS A 141 15.88 11.03 -49.83
CA LYS A 141 14.44 11.09 -50.17
C LYS A 141 13.81 12.32 -49.51
N LYS A 142 12.81 12.94 -50.16
CA LYS A 142 11.92 13.93 -49.52
C LYS A 142 10.47 13.85 -50.02
N ILE A 143 9.56 13.67 -49.05
CA ILE A 143 8.27 14.40 -48.89
C ILE A 143 7.14 14.17 -49.94
N LYS A 144 6.05 13.52 -49.45
CA LYS A 144 4.57 13.82 -49.53
C LYS A 144 3.92 14.50 -50.77
N PRO A 145 2.57 14.43 -50.95
CA PRO A 145 1.54 13.51 -50.42
C PRO A 145 0.57 12.98 -51.54
N SER A 146 -0.52 12.30 -51.14
CA SER A 146 -1.74 12.05 -51.96
C SER A 146 -2.73 13.24 -51.83
N PRO A 147 -3.77 13.41 -52.70
CA PRO A 147 -4.96 12.54 -52.69
C PRO A 147 -5.69 12.34 -54.07
N GLU A 148 -6.92 11.78 -53.98
CA GLU A 148 -8.10 11.91 -54.88
C GLU A 148 -8.32 10.98 -56.11
N ASP A 149 -9.40 10.18 -55.96
CA ASP A 149 -10.55 9.89 -56.85
C ASP A 149 -10.48 9.10 -58.17
N SER A 150 -11.36 8.06 -58.21
CA SER A 150 -12.19 7.69 -59.37
C SER A 150 -13.41 6.86 -58.90
N GLU A 151 -14.63 7.23 -59.30
CA GLU A 151 -15.88 6.50 -59.01
C GLU A 151 -16.25 5.44 -60.09
N LYS A 152 -17.41 4.76 -59.89
CA LYS A 152 -18.30 4.05 -60.85
C LYS A 152 -18.08 2.52 -61.00
N THR A 153 -19.12 1.67 -61.17
CA THR A 153 -20.59 1.79 -60.97
C THR A 153 -21.24 0.40 -60.85
N ASN A 154 -22.43 0.37 -60.23
CA ASN A 154 -23.51 -0.64 -60.19
C ASN A 154 -23.53 -1.78 -61.24
N ALA A 155 -23.95 -2.97 -60.79
CA ALA A 155 -25.02 -3.80 -61.40
C ALA A 155 -25.55 -4.83 -60.36
N GLU A 156 -26.74 -5.40 -60.60
CA GLU A 156 -27.48 -6.30 -59.69
C GLU A 156 -27.65 -7.73 -60.26
N GLU A 157 -28.56 -8.51 -59.66
CA GLU A 157 -29.09 -9.85 -60.04
C GLU A 157 -28.38 -11.12 -59.51
N SER A 158 -29.08 -12.26 -59.45
CA SER A 158 -30.09 -12.63 -58.42
C SER A 158 -30.45 -14.14 -58.49
N LYS A 159 -30.91 -14.71 -57.34
CA LYS A 159 -31.56 -16.05 -57.22
C LYS A 159 -30.63 -17.24 -57.56
N GLU A 160 -30.89 -18.49 -57.17
CA GLU A 160 -32.18 -19.21 -56.97
C GLU A 160 -32.14 -20.26 -55.83
N ASP A 161 -33.31 -20.71 -55.39
CA ASP A 161 -33.52 -21.69 -54.30
C ASP A 161 -33.37 -23.15 -54.74
N THR A 162 -33.17 -24.07 -53.77
CA THR A 162 -33.77 -25.41 -53.82
C THR A 162 -34.11 -25.92 -52.41
N LYS A 163 -35.38 -26.27 -52.19
CA LYS A 163 -35.88 -26.98 -51.00
C LYS A 163 -36.37 -28.38 -51.39
N ILE A 164 -36.22 -29.36 -50.48
CA ILE A 164 -37.04 -30.58 -50.44
C ILE A 164 -37.45 -30.83 -48.98
N ASN A 165 -38.71 -31.22 -48.76
CA ASN A 165 -39.31 -31.54 -47.45
C ASN A 165 -40.06 -32.89 -47.51
N ALA A 166 -39.89 -33.75 -46.50
CA ALA A 166 -40.86 -34.74 -46.00
C ALA A 166 -40.35 -35.25 -44.63
N LEU A 167 -41.07 -35.41 -43.50
CA LEU A 167 -42.46 -35.71 -43.10
C LEU A 167 -42.70 -37.17 -42.65
N TYR A 168 -42.83 -37.35 -41.32
CA TYR A 168 -43.47 -38.45 -40.56
C TYR A 168 -42.89 -39.90 -40.72
N ASP A 169 -42.98 -40.83 -39.75
CA ASP A 169 -44.01 -41.10 -38.73
C ASP A 169 -43.49 -41.66 -37.36
N GLU A 170 -44.40 -41.73 -36.38
CA GLU A 170 -44.34 -42.47 -35.08
C GLU A 170 -45.07 -43.85 -35.25
N PRO A 171 -44.89 -44.92 -34.43
CA PRO A 171 -45.37 -44.91 -33.03
C PRO A 171 -44.76 -45.90 -31.98
N SER A 172 -45.17 -45.69 -30.70
CA SER A 172 -45.62 -46.70 -29.69
C SER A 172 -44.76 -47.01 -28.44
N THR A 173 -45.40 -46.82 -27.27
CA THR A 173 -45.11 -47.44 -25.94
C THR A 173 -46.04 -48.68 -25.74
N PRO A 174 -45.86 -49.61 -24.74
CA PRO A 174 -46.07 -49.32 -23.29
C PRO A 174 -45.34 -50.19 -22.21
N GLY A 175 -45.24 -49.65 -20.98
CA GLY A 175 -44.95 -50.36 -19.70
C GLY A 175 -43.49 -50.82 -19.49
N GLY A 176 -42.94 -50.97 -18.28
CA GLY A 176 -43.31 -50.69 -16.87
C GLY A 176 -42.02 -50.87 -16.02
N SER A 177 -41.93 -50.64 -14.70
CA SER A 177 -42.87 -50.29 -13.62
C SER A 177 -42.13 -49.54 -12.48
N ASP A 178 -42.83 -49.21 -11.39
CA ASP A 178 -42.47 -48.27 -10.32
C ASP A 178 -41.31 -48.62 -9.33
N GLU A 179 -41.10 -47.67 -8.42
CA GLU A 179 -40.54 -47.73 -7.05
C GLU A 179 -39.03 -47.52 -6.78
N SER A 180 -38.77 -46.34 -6.19
CA SER A 180 -37.72 -46.06 -5.21
C SER A 180 -38.25 -46.39 -3.80
N PRO A 181 -37.38 -46.78 -2.83
CA PRO A 181 -37.45 -46.05 -1.56
C PRO A 181 -36.11 -45.80 -0.83
N HIS A 182 -35.91 -44.54 -0.46
CA HIS A 182 -35.46 -44.02 0.85
C HIS A 182 -34.69 -44.91 1.86
N SER A 183 -33.40 -44.58 2.02
CA SER A 183 -32.71 -44.20 3.29
C SER A 183 -33.04 -44.87 4.63
N ILE A 184 -32.05 -45.57 5.23
CA ILE A 184 -31.92 -45.84 6.69
C ILE A 184 -30.44 -45.74 7.12
N ILE A 185 -30.19 -45.28 8.36
CA ILE A 185 -28.87 -45.25 9.05
C ILE A 185 -28.84 -46.37 10.12
N PRO A 186 -27.68 -47.03 10.33
CA PRO A 186 -27.29 -47.46 11.69
C PRO A 186 -25.92 -46.95 12.14
N GLU A 187 -25.70 -46.93 13.45
CA GLU A 187 -24.50 -46.37 14.12
C GLU A 187 -23.40 -47.41 14.42
N ASN A 188 -22.21 -46.89 14.77
CA ASN A 188 -21.24 -47.40 15.75
C ASN A 188 -21.05 -48.92 15.97
N THR A 189 -19.80 -49.39 15.86
CA THR A 189 -19.01 -49.98 16.99
C THR A 189 -17.55 -50.26 16.55
N CYS A 190 -16.57 -49.79 17.32
CA CYS A 190 -15.15 -50.19 17.18
C CYS A 190 -14.84 -51.41 18.06
N PRO A 191 -13.83 -52.22 17.71
CA PRO A 191 -12.77 -52.43 18.70
C PRO A 191 -11.32 -52.59 18.16
N ASN A 192 -10.38 -52.15 19.01
CA ASN A 192 -8.99 -52.64 19.18
C ASN A 192 -7.94 -52.42 18.06
N SER A 193 -6.97 -51.57 18.39
CA SER A 193 -5.56 -51.63 17.92
C SER A 193 -4.76 -52.64 18.80
N PRO A 194 -3.55 -53.03 18.42
CA PRO A 194 -2.41 -52.50 19.16
C PRO A 194 -1.15 -52.13 18.33
N ASP A 195 -0.54 -51.01 18.74
CA ASP A 195 0.89 -50.75 18.88
C ASP A 195 1.87 -50.75 17.67
N ALA A 196 3.01 -50.04 17.71
CA ALA A 196 3.35 -48.79 18.42
C ALA A 196 4.74 -48.28 17.96
N LEU A 197 4.85 -47.01 17.52
CA LEU A 197 6.06 -46.18 17.72
C LEU A 197 5.75 -44.68 17.43
N ASN A 198 6.66 -43.79 17.81
CA ASN A 198 6.65 -42.33 17.57
C ASN A 198 5.66 -41.47 18.41
N LYS A 199 5.76 -41.57 19.74
CA LYS A 199 5.47 -40.42 20.62
C LYS A 199 6.77 -39.64 20.87
N ASP A 200 6.83 -38.38 20.41
CA ASP A 200 7.47 -37.23 21.10
C ASP A 200 7.47 -35.90 20.30
N ILE A 201 6.64 -35.75 19.26
CA ILE A 201 6.43 -34.46 18.55
C ILE A 201 4.93 -34.09 18.50
N GLY A 202 4.28 -34.02 19.67
CA GLY A 202 2.84 -33.69 19.77
C GLY A 202 2.46 -32.65 20.83
N THR A 203 3.22 -32.55 21.93
CA THR A 203 2.77 -31.88 23.17
C THR A 203 2.87 -30.35 23.16
N LEU A 204 3.20 -29.72 22.02
CA LEU A 204 3.40 -28.26 21.90
C LEU A 204 2.43 -27.57 20.90
N GLN A 205 1.54 -28.32 20.24
CA GLN A 205 0.70 -27.81 19.15
C GLN A 205 -0.80 -27.70 19.49
N SER A 206 -1.21 -28.11 20.70
CA SER A 206 -2.63 -28.26 21.09
C SER A 206 -3.24 -27.09 21.89
N SER A 207 -2.53 -25.98 22.07
CA SER A 207 -2.86 -24.94 23.07
C SER A 207 -3.33 -23.58 22.52
N LEU A 208 -3.54 -23.43 21.20
CA LEU A 208 -3.76 -22.12 20.56
C LEU A 208 -4.99 -22.01 19.62
N LEU A 209 -5.94 -22.96 19.64
CA LEU A 209 -7.19 -22.87 18.86
C LEU A 209 -8.43 -23.12 19.72
N TYR A 210 -8.65 -22.28 20.74
CA TYR A 210 -9.97 -22.06 21.32
C TYR A 210 -10.54 -20.73 20.80
N SER A 211 -11.27 -20.78 19.70
CA SER A 211 -12.14 -19.70 19.26
C SER A 211 -13.53 -19.95 19.87
N PRO A 212 -13.94 -19.21 20.91
CA PRO A 212 -15.32 -19.32 21.41
C PRO A 212 -16.32 -18.95 20.30
N PRO A 213 -17.53 -19.50 20.31
CA PRO A 213 -18.56 -19.16 19.32
C PRO A 213 -18.99 -17.70 19.51
N ASP A 214 -19.13 -16.95 18.40
CA ASP A 214 -19.72 -15.61 18.40
C ASP A 214 -21.13 -15.67 19.02
N LEU A 215 -21.27 -15.02 20.18
CA LEU A 215 -22.51 -14.93 20.95
C LEU A 215 -23.45 -13.81 20.45
N ASN A 216 -22.96 -13.00 19.51
CA ASN A 216 -23.56 -11.74 19.04
C ASN A 216 -23.84 -11.75 17.53
N LYS A 217 -23.96 -12.94 16.92
CA LYS A 217 -24.21 -13.14 15.48
C LYS A 217 -25.35 -12.30 14.90
N ASN A 218 -26.42 -12.11 15.68
CA ASN A 218 -27.56 -11.28 15.29
C ASN A 218 -27.19 -9.81 15.04
N ILE A 219 -26.09 -9.31 15.61
CA ILE A 219 -25.52 -7.99 15.33
C ILE A 219 -24.49 -8.06 14.21
N THR A 220 -23.57 -9.04 14.25
CA THR A 220 -22.44 -9.12 13.31
C THR A 220 -22.91 -9.43 11.88
N GLU A 221 -23.94 -10.26 11.70
CA GLU A 221 -24.57 -10.52 10.39
C GLU A 221 -25.35 -9.31 9.82
N ILE A 222 -25.95 -8.49 10.68
CA ILE A 222 -26.61 -7.24 10.27
C ILE A 222 -25.55 -6.20 9.86
N PHE A 223 -24.48 -6.06 10.65
CA PHE A 223 -23.36 -5.18 10.32
C PHE A 223 -22.64 -5.65 9.04
N GLY A 224 -22.54 -6.96 8.80
CA GLY A 224 -22.03 -7.54 7.55
C GLY A 224 -22.81 -7.06 6.32
N ARG A 225 -24.14 -7.20 6.33
CA ARG A 225 -24.99 -6.69 5.24
C ARG A 225 -24.84 -5.18 5.01
N LEU A 226 -24.65 -4.39 6.07
CA LEU A 226 -24.39 -2.95 5.93
C LEU A 226 -23.02 -2.65 5.29
N ILE A 227 -21.97 -3.41 5.61
CA ILE A 227 -20.63 -3.22 5.01
C ILE A 227 -20.70 -3.30 3.49
N ASP A 228 -21.43 -4.28 2.96
CA ASP A 228 -21.56 -4.54 1.53
C ASP A 228 -22.45 -3.49 0.85
N ILE A 229 -23.61 -3.18 1.43
CA ILE A 229 -24.51 -2.12 0.91
C ILE A 229 -23.80 -0.76 0.87
N TYR A 230 -23.10 -0.36 1.94
CA TYR A 230 -22.36 0.90 1.95
C TYR A 230 -21.20 0.90 0.94
N ARG A 231 -20.54 -0.24 0.67
CA ARG A 231 -19.54 -0.35 -0.42
C ARG A 231 -20.16 -0.15 -1.79
N ALA A 232 -21.29 -0.81 -2.08
CA ALA A 232 -21.99 -0.65 -3.36
C ALA A 232 -22.50 0.78 -3.59
N LEU A 233 -22.84 1.50 -2.51
CA LEU A 233 -23.18 2.93 -2.53
C LEU A 233 -21.96 3.87 -2.61
N GLY A 234 -20.73 3.35 -2.46
CA GLY A 234 -19.49 4.15 -2.48
C GLY A 234 -19.16 4.87 -1.16
N ASP A 235 -19.75 4.46 -0.04
CA ASP A 235 -19.51 4.98 1.30
C ASP A 235 -18.52 4.10 2.08
N ASP A 236 -17.26 4.16 1.66
CA ASP A 236 -16.15 3.48 2.33
C ASP A 236 -16.01 3.89 3.81
N ARG A 237 -16.43 5.12 4.17
CA ARG A 237 -16.35 5.64 5.55
C ARG A 237 -17.28 4.87 6.47
N ARG A 238 -18.58 4.79 6.14
CA ARG A 238 -19.56 4.06 6.95
C ARG A 238 -19.30 2.55 6.91
N SER A 239 -18.96 2.00 5.74
CA SER A 239 -18.57 0.58 5.61
C SER A 239 -17.39 0.21 6.53
N PHE A 240 -16.33 1.03 6.57
CA PHE A 240 -15.16 0.78 7.41
C PHE A 240 -15.45 0.85 8.92
N SER A 241 -16.42 1.66 9.36
CA SER A 241 -16.86 1.70 10.76
C SER A 241 -17.49 0.39 11.22
N TYR A 242 -18.43 -0.18 10.45
CA TYR A 242 -19.00 -1.50 10.76
C TYR A 242 -17.95 -2.61 10.70
N HIS A 243 -17.07 -2.58 9.70
CA HIS A 243 -15.95 -3.53 9.56
C HIS A 243 -14.99 -3.50 10.76
N LYS A 244 -14.80 -2.34 11.41
CA LYS A 244 -14.01 -2.25 12.64
C LYS A 244 -14.74 -2.82 13.86
N ALA A 245 -16.06 -2.68 13.93
CA ALA A 245 -16.84 -3.09 15.10
C ALA A 245 -17.11 -4.60 15.16
N ILE A 246 -17.30 -5.27 14.01
CA ILE A 246 -17.58 -6.73 13.98
C ILE A 246 -16.53 -7.53 14.78
N PRO A 247 -15.20 -7.43 14.55
CA PRO A 247 -14.19 -8.17 15.30
C PRO A 247 -14.16 -7.93 16.82
N VAL A 248 -14.69 -6.80 17.28
CA VAL A 248 -14.79 -6.44 18.70
C VAL A 248 -16.00 -7.14 19.32
N ILE A 249 -17.12 -7.17 18.59
CA ILE A 249 -18.41 -7.75 19.01
C ILE A 249 -18.37 -9.29 18.98
N GLU A 250 -17.75 -9.88 17.95
CA GLU A 250 -17.58 -11.34 17.78
C GLU A 250 -16.87 -12.01 18.98
N LYS A 251 -16.01 -11.27 19.68
CA LYS A 251 -15.13 -11.78 20.75
C LYS A 251 -15.65 -11.54 22.16
N LEU A 252 -16.78 -10.85 22.32
CA LEU A 252 -17.31 -10.59 23.66
C LEU A 252 -17.69 -11.91 24.35
N PRO A 253 -17.24 -12.16 25.59
CA PRO A 253 -17.55 -13.40 26.31
C PRO A 253 -18.99 -13.44 26.86
N PHE A 254 -19.84 -12.49 26.43
CA PHE A 254 -21.24 -12.36 26.78
C PHE A 254 -22.04 -11.92 25.54
N LYS A 255 -23.34 -12.23 25.56
CA LYS A 255 -24.31 -11.67 24.61
C LYS A 255 -24.64 -10.23 25.02
N ILE A 256 -24.68 -9.30 24.07
CA ILE A 256 -25.07 -7.92 24.33
C ILE A 256 -26.59 -7.84 24.56
N GLU A 257 -26.96 -7.20 25.67
CA GLU A 257 -28.33 -6.96 26.15
C GLU A 257 -28.62 -5.45 26.34
N SER A 258 -27.58 -4.60 26.36
CA SER A 258 -27.71 -3.13 26.31
C SER A 258 -26.49 -2.50 25.63
N ALA A 259 -26.69 -1.39 24.93
CA ALA A 259 -25.61 -0.59 24.36
C ALA A 259 -24.63 -0.03 25.42
N ASP A 260 -25.06 0.09 26.68
CA ASP A 260 -24.16 0.45 27.80
C ASP A 260 -22.99 -0.53 27.99
N GLN A 261 -23.16 -1.80 27.60
CA GLN A 261 -22.12 -2.83 27.71
C GLN A 261 -21.02 -2.66 26.64
N VAL A 262 -21.25 -1.85 25.61
CA VAL A 262 -20.32 -1.66 24.48
C VAL A 262 -19.86 -0.21 24.30
N LYS A 263 -20.35 0.72 25.12
CA LYS A 263 -20.12 2.17 24.93
C LYS A 263 -18.65 2.61 25.03
N ASP A 264 -17.87 1.90 25.86
CA ASP A 264 -16.46 2.19 26.14
C ASP A 264 -15.51 1.33 25.26
N LEU A 265 -16.06 0.55 24.31
CA LEU A 265 -15.26 -0.35 23.46
C LEU A 265 -14.64 0.37 22.25
N PRO A 266 -13.40 0.00 21.86
CA PRO A 266 -12.71 0.62 20.75
C PRO A 266 -13.47 0.47 19.43
N SER A 267 -13.52 1.54 18.64
CA SER A 267 -14.24 1.65 17.36
C SER A 267 -15.78 1.61 17.42
N ILE A 268 -16.42 1.45 18.59
CA ILE A 268 -17.89 1.46 18.73
C ILE A 268 -18.38 2.85 19.17
N GLY A 269 -18.36 3.81 18.23
CA GLY A 269 -18.88 5.17 18.45
C GLY A 269 -20.41 5.23 18.57
N LYS A 270 -20.93 6.35 19.07
CA LYS A 270 -22.35 6.52 19.47
C LYS A 270 -23.39 5.98 18.46
N SER A 271 -23.29 6.31 17.17
CA SER A 271 -24.21 5.78 16.15
C SER A 271 -24.22 4.24 16.08
N LEU A 272 -23.10 3.56 16.29
CA LEU A 272 -23.05 2.10 16.33
C LEU A 272 -23.63 1.55 17.64
N GLN A 273 -23.47 2.27 18.76
CA GLN A 273 -24.13 1.94 20.04
C GLN A 273 -25.65 2.01 19.88
N ASP A 274 -26.17 3.04 19.22
CA ASP A 274 -27.60 3.21 18.95
C ASP A 274 -28.15 2.11 18.02
N HIS A 275 -27.41 1.74 16.97
CA HIS A 275 -27.75 0.58 16.12
C HIS A 275 -27.73 -0.74 16.90
N ILE A 276 -26.77 -0.94 17.82
CA ILE A 276 -26.72 -2.13 18.69
C ILE A 276 -27.92 -2.15 19.62
N GLN A 277 -28.31 -1.01 20.23
CA GLN A 277 -29.51 -0.94 21.06
C GLN A 277 -30.76 -1.32 20.26
N GLU A 278 -30.91 -0.83 19.02
CA GLU A 278 -32.04 -1.17 18.16
C GLU A 278 -32.09 -2.67 17.85
N ILE A 279 -30.95 -3.28 17.45
CA ILE A 279 -30.84 -4.71 17.13
C ILE A 279 -31.15 -5.58 18.34
N VAL A 280 -30.67 -5.20 19.53
CA VAL A 280 -30.92 -5.95 20.76
C VAL A 280 -32.38 -5.81 21.23
N THR A 281 -32.99 -4.63 21.05
CA THR A 281 -34.37 -4.36 21.48
C THR A 281 -35.41 -4.96 20.53
N THR A 282 -35.14 -4.99 19.22
CA THR A 282 -36.13 -5.36 18.18
C THR A 282 -35.80 -6.64 17.41
N GLY A 283 -34.58 -7.16 17.54
CA GLY A 283 -34.04 -8.22 16.67
C GLY A 283 -33.67 -7.77 15.26
N LYS A 284 -33.75 -6.46 14.96
CA LYS A 284 -33.61 -5.88 13.61
C LYS A 284 -32.92 -4.51 13.62
N LEU A 285 -32.64 -3.98 12.43
CA LEU A 285 -32.21 -2.60 12.25
C LEU A 285 -33.06 -1.93 11.16
N SER A 286 -33.79 -0.87 11.52
CA SER A 286 -34.64 -0.10 10.59
C SER A 286 -33.83 0.50 9.45
N LYS A 287 -32.56 0.83 9.68
CA LYS A 287 -31.67 1.33 8.62
C LYS A 287 -31.37 0.26 7.55
N LEU A 288 -31.28 -1.01 7.96
CA LEU A 288 -31.12 -2.13 7.02
C LEU A 288 -32.46 -2.46 6.34
N GLU A 289 -33.58 -2.51 7.07
CA GLU A 289 -34.90 -2.68 6.44
C GLU A 289 -35.22 -1.57 5.44
N TYR A 290 -34.78 -0.33 5.69
CA TYR A 290 -34.88 0.78 4.74
C TYR A 290 -34.10 0.46 3.45
N PHE A 291 -32.82 0.08 3.56
CA PHE A 291 -31.98 -0.27 2.40
C PHE A 291 -32.48 -1.51 1.64
N GLU A 292 -33.05 -2.50 2.33
CA GLU A 292 -33.64 -3.70 1.73
C GLU A 292 -34.98 -3.41 1.02
N ARG A 293 -35.66 -2.30 1.36
CA ARG A 293 -36.90 -1.85 0.68
C ARG A 293 -36.62 -0.87 -0.47
N ASP A 294 -35.73 0.09 -0.24
CA ASP A 294 -35.37 1.17 -1.17
C ASP A 294 -34.94 0.61 -2.55
N GLU A 295 -35.65 1.02 -3.59
CA GLU A 295 -35.43 0.58 -4.98
C GLU A 295 -34.08 1.02 -5.54
N LYS A 296 -33.62 2.23 -5.18
CA LYS A 296 -32.33 2.78 -5.60
C LYS A 296 -31.19 2.02 -4.95
N VAL A 297 -31.27 1.77 -3.65
CA VAL A 297 -30.24 1.02 -2.93
C VAL A 297 -30.16 -0.43 -3.40
N ARG A 298 -31.31 -1.13 -3.53
CA ARG A 298 -31.34 -2.49 -4.11
C ARG A 298 -30.75 -2.55 -5.51
N THR A 299 -31.11 -1.60 -6.40
CA THR A 299 -30.62 -1.59 -7.77
C THR A 299 -29.11 -1.29 -7.83
N ILE A 300 -28.64 -0.30 -7.08
CA ILE A 300 -27.21 0.05 -7.05
C ILE A 300 -26.39 -1.12 -6.45
N ASN A 301 -26.91 -1.83 -5.45
CA ASN A 301 -26.29 -3.04 -4.93
C ASN A 301 -26.21 -4.15 -5.99
N LEU A 302 -27.33 -4.48 -6.64
CA LEU A 302 -27.38 -5.49 -7.71
C LEU A 302 -26.42 -5.18 -8.86
N PHE A 303 -26.31 -3.91 -9.26
CA PHE A 303 -25.38 -3.49 -10.31
C PHE A 303 -23.93 -3.49 -9.81
N GLY A 304 -23.68 -3.17 -8.54
CA GLY A 304 -22.35 -3.21 -7.91
C GLY A 304 -21.78 -4.62 -7.72
N GLU A 305 -22.63 -5.65 -7.73
CA GLU A 305 -22.19 -7.06 -7.75
C GLU A 305 -21.66 -7.50 -9.13
N VAL A 306 -21.97 -6.78 -10.21
CA VAL A 306 -21.48 -7.12 -11.56
C VAL A 306 -20.01 -6.74 -11.67
N TRP A 307 -19.17 -7.70 -12.08
CA TRP A 307 -17.73 -7.47 -12.20
C TRP A 307 -17.44 -6.21 -13.03
N GLY A 308 -16.58 -5.33 -12.49
CA GLY A 308 -16.16 -4.09 -13.13
C GLY A 308 -17.15 -2.92 -13.04
N ILE A 309 -18.34 -3.08 -12.45
CA ILE A 309 -19.30 -1.99 -12.24
C ILE A 309 -19.13 -1.44 -10.81
N GLY A 310 -18.34 -0.37 -10.67
CA GLY A 310 -18.22 0.35 -9.40
C GLY A 310 -19.41 1.26 -9.09
N PRO A 311 -19.53 1.81 -7.85
CA PRO A 311 -20.67 2.61 -7.38
C PRO A 311 -21.06 3.77 -8.32
N ALA A 312 -20.07 4.51 -8.83
CA ALA A 312 -20.29 5.62 -9.76
C ALA A 312 -20.76 5.20 -11.18
N THR A 313 -20.72 3.90 -11.49
CA THR A 313 -21.29 3.32 -12.72
C THR A 313 -22.69 2.76 -12.41
N ALA A 314 -22.85 2.03 -11.31
CA ALA A 314 -24.15 1.55 -10.84
C ALA A 314 -25.18 2.68 -10.66
N LEU A 315 -24.76 3.82 -10.08
CA LEU A 315 -25.60 5.01 -9.96
C LEU A 315 -26.04 5.57 -11.33
N LYS A 316 -25.14 5.65 -12.31
CA LYS A 316 -25.47 6.15 -13.66
C LYS A 316 -26.44 5.21 -14.40
N LEU A 317 -26.30 3.91 -14.19
CA LEU A 317 -27.22 2.91 -14.77
C LEU A 317 -28.61 3.02 -14.12
N TYR A 318 -28.68 3.26 -12.81
CA TYR A 318 -29.95 3.58 -12.13
C TYR A 318 -30.58 4.89 -12.65
N GLU A 319 -29.77 5.94 -12.86
CA GLU A 319 -30.19 7.25 -13.38
C GLU A 319 -30.66 7.18 -14.84
N LYS A 320 -30.14 6.23 -15.64
CA LYS A 320 -30.66 5.87 -16.97
C LYS A 320 -32.03 5.17 -16.94
N GLY A 321 -32.52 4.75 -15.77
CA GLY A 321 -33.80 4.09 -15.59
C GLY A 321 -33.74 2.57 -15.44
N TYR A 322 -32.56 1.95 -15.52
CA TYR A 322 -32.42 0.49 -15.39
C TYR A 322 -32.59 0.03 -13.94
N ARG A 323 -33.15 -1.18 -13.78
CA ARG A 323 -33.48 -1.85 -12.50
C ARG A 323 -33.07 -3.32 -12.46
N THR A 324 -32.87 -3.97 -13.61
CA THR A 324 -32.55 -5.40 -13.70
C THR A 324 -31.23 -5.65 -14.44
N LEU A 325 -30.66 -6.85 -14.28
CA LEU A 325 -29.50 -7.28 -15.05
C LEU A 325 -29.82 -7.54 -16.54
N ASP A 326 -31.09 -7.79 -16.87
CA ASP A 326 -31.55 -7.94 -18.26
C ASP A 326 -31.50 -6.60 -19.00
N ASP A 327 -31.86 -5.50 -18.34
CA ASP A 327 -31.81 -4.15 -18.90
C ASP A 327 -30.39 -3.78 -19.38
N LEU A 328 -29.37 -4.26 -18.65
CA LEU A 328 -27.96 -4.00 -18.94
C LEU A 328 -27.43 -4.74 -20.17
N LYS A 329 -28.11 -5.78 -20.67
CA LYS A 329 -27.63 -6.62 -21.79
C LYS A 329 -27.40 -5.83 -23.08
N ASN A 330 -28.18 -4.77 -23.29
CA ASN A 330 -28.14 -3.93 -24.49
C ASN A 330 -27.49 -2.54 -24.25
N GLU A 331 -26.89 -2.30 -23.08
CA GLU A 331 -26.29 -1.00 -22.76
C GLU A 331 -24.92 -0.82 -23.46
N GLU A 332 -24.84 0.14 -24.38
CA GLU A 332 -23.67 0.40 -25.22
C GLU A 332 -22.47 0.99 -24.46
N SER A 333 -22.69 1.73 -23.38
CA SER A 333 -21.63 2.37 -22.58
C SER A 333 -20.92 1.45 -21.58
N LEU A 334 -21.34 0.17 -21.45
CA LEU A 334 -20.56 -0.83 -20.73
C LEU A 334 -19.22 -1.09 -21.45
N THR A 335 -18.16 -1.35 -20.67
CA THR A 335 -16.90 -1.86 -21.23
C THR A 335 -17.04 -3.32 -21.66
N ASN A 336 -16.14 -3.82 -22.52
CA ASN A 336 -16.12 -5.24 -22.88
C ASN A 336 -16.04 -6.14 -21.63
N SER A 337 -15.18 -5.76 -20.70
CA SER A 337 -14.98 -6.43 -19.42
C SER A 337 -16.24 -6.46 -18.54
N GLN A 338 -17.01 -5.36 -18.50
CA GLN A 338 -18.31 -5.32 -17.80
C GLN A 338 -19.36 -6.20 -18.49
N ARG A 339 -19.35 -6.30 -19.83
CA ARG A 339 -20.23 -7.23 -20.56
C ARG A 339 -19.89 -8.70 -20.27
N ILE A 340 -18.61 -9.04 -20.17
CA ILE A 340 -18.17 -10.38 -19.74
C ILE A 340 -18.59 -10.62 -18.27
N GLY A 341 -18.40 -9.64 -17.40
CA GLY A 341 -18.88 -9.67 -16.00
C GLY A 341 -20.38 -9.90 -15.86
N LEU A 342 -21.20 -9.30 -16.73
CA LEU A 342 -22.64 -9.50 -16.81
C LEU A 342 -23.00 -10.89 -17.38
N LYS A 343 -22.33 -11.30 -18.46
CA LYS A 343 -22.52 -12.59 -19.15
C LYS A 343 -22.27 -13.80 -18.24
N TYR A 344 -21.28 -13.70 -17.36
CA TYR A 344 -20.88 -14.76 -16.43
C TYR A 344 -21.23 -14.43 -14.97
N PHE A 345 -22.19 -13.52 -14.72
CA PHE A 345 -22.53 -13.02 -13.38
C PHE A 345 -22.78 -14.12 -12.34
N HIS A 346 -23.58 -15.14 -12.69
CA HIS A 346 -23.89 -16.25 -11.79
C HIS A 346 -22.70 -17.18 -11.55
N ASP A 347 -21.88 -17.41 -12.58
CA ASP A 347 -20.69 -18.27 -12.51
C ASP A 347 -19.60 -17.61 -11.63
N ILE A 348 -19.34 -16.32 -11.84
CA ILE A 348 -18.38 -15.51 -11.07
C ILE A 348 -18.82 -15.38 -9.59
N LYS A 349 -20.12 -15.41 -9.32
CA LYS A 349 -20.67 -15.40 -7.95
C LYS A 349 -20.59 -16.78 -7.27
N HIS A 350 -20.33 -17.86 -8.00
CA HIS A 350 -20.17 -19.19 -7.43
C HIS A 350 -18.83 -19.33 -6.67
N ARG A 351 -18.82 -20.10 -5.58
CA ARG A 351 -17.62 -20.29 -4.75
C ARG A 351 -16.87 -21.54 -5.19
N ILE A 352 -15.65 -21.38 -5.68
CA ILE A 352 -14.80 -22.49 -6.15
C ILE A 352 -14.42 -23.39 -4.95
N PRO A 353 -14.78 -24.69 -4.94
CA PRO A 353 -14.33 -25.64 -3.93
C PRO A 353 -12.81 -25.82 -3.91
N ARG A 354 -12.23 -26.09 -2.72
CA ARG A 354 -10.76 -26.23 -2.59
C ARG A 354 -10.15 -27.33 -3.48
N HIS A 355 -10.87 -28.43 -3.76
CA HIS A 355 -10.34 -29.52 -4.59
C HIS A 355 -10.20 -29.09 -6.05
N GLU A 356 -11.20 -28.43 -6.62
CA GLU A 356 -11.12 -27.84 -7.96
C GLU A 356 -9.94 -26.86 -8.08
N VAL A 357 -9.67 -26.06 -7.04
CA VAL A 357 -8.49 -25.17 -7.04
C VAL A 357 -7.17 -25.94 -7.04
N GLN A 358 -7.09 -27.07 -6.35
CA GLN A 358 -5.90 -27.93 -6.36
C GLN A 358 -5.70 -28.58 -7.74
N GLU A 359 -6.77 -29.12 -8.35
CA GLU A 359 -6.73 -29.67 -9.71
C GLU A 359 -6.30 -28.61 -10.74
N MET A 360 -6.75 -27.35 -10.55
CA MET A 360 -6.28 -26.21 -11.34
C MET A 360 -4.82 -25.86 -11.06
N GLU A 361 -4.33 -25.87 -9.82
CA GLU A 361 -2.91 -25.62 -9.49
C GLU A 361 -2.00 -26.64 -10.18
N GLU A 362 -2.33 -27.93 -10.09
CA GLU A 362 -1.59 -29.03 -10.71
C GLU A 362 -1.58 -28.92 -12.25
N LEU A 363 -2.72 -28.57 -12.86
CA LEU A 363 -2.82 -28.34 -14.31
C LEU A 363 -2.03 -27.12 -14.77
N LEU A 364 -2.13 -26.00 -14.05
CA LEU A 364 -1.46 -24.74 -14.37
C LEU A 364 0.07 -24.90 -14.30
N GLN A 365 0.59 -25.48 -13.21
CA GLN A 365 2.03 -25.76 -13.07
C GLN A 365 2.54 -26.65 -14.22
N LYS A 366 1.82 -27.72 -14.56
CA LYS A 366 2.19 -28.62 -15.67
C LYS A 366 2.25 -27.89 -17.03
N VAL A 367 1.20 -27.16 -17.39
CA VAL A 367 1.16 -26.35 -18.63
C VAL A 367 2.27 -25.28 -18.63
N GLY A 368 2.68 -24.81 -17.44
CA GLY A 368 3.82 -23.94 -17.28
C GLY A 368 5.14 -24.63 -17.62
N GLU A 369 5.40 -25.81 -17.06
CA GLU A 369 6.61 -26.59 -17.31
C GLU A 369 6.76 -27.02 -18.78
N ASP A 370 5.66 -27.38 -19.44
CA ASP A 370 5.61 -27.69 -20.88
C ASP A 370 6.05 -26.50 -21.78
N ILE A 371 5.97 -25.26 -21.27
CA ILE A 371 6.32 -24.02 -21.99
C ILE A 371 7.66 -23.43 -21.53
N LEU A 372 8.00 -23.58 -20.25
CA LEU A 372 9.26 -23.14 -19.63
C LEU A 372 9.65 -24.13 -18.52
N PRO A 373 10.52 -25.12 -18.82
CA PRO A 373 10.96 -26.09 -17.83
C PRO A 373 11.61 -25.43 -16.62
N GLY A 374 11.09 -25.73 -15.42
CA GLY A 374 11.53 -25.11 -14.17
C GLY A 374 10.84 -23.79 -13.81
N VAL A 375 9.79 -23.38 -14.52
CA VAL A 375 8.88 -22.32 -14.04
C VAL A 375 8.19 -22.78 -12.75
N ILE A 376 7.90 -21.82 -11.88
CA ILE A 376 7.20 -22.04 -10.62
C ILE A 376 5.93 -21.18 -10.64
N ILE A 377 4.79 -21.84 -10.62
CA ILE A 377 3.46 -21.25 -10.50
C ILE A 377 2.91 -21.69 -9.15
N ILE A 378 2.59 -20.73 -8.29
CA ILE A 378 2.09 -20.99 -6.93
C ILE A 378 0.79 -20.21 -6.73
N CYS A 379 -0.26 -20.91 -6.29
CA CYS A 379 -1.52 -20.27 -5.96
C CYS A 379 -1.37 -19.42 -4.68
N GLY A 380 -1.94 -18.22 -4.73
CA GLY A 380 -1.94 -17.25 -3.64
C GLY A 380 -3.27 -17.25 -2.89
N GLY A 381 -3.68 -16.05 -2.48
CA GLY A 381 -5.06 -15.76 -2.17
C GLY A 381 -5.65 -16.51 -0.99
N SER A 382 -6.97 -16.66 -1.04
CA SER A 382 -7.74 -17.44 -0.07
C SER A 382 -7.34 -18.93 -0.04
N PHE A 383 -6.85 -19.47 -1.16
CA PHE A 383 -6.38 -20.85 -1.28
C PHE A 383 -5.11 -21.11 -0.46
N ARG A 384 -4.07 -20.29 -0.61
CA ARG A 384 -2.82 -20.41 0.16
C ARG A 384 -3.04 -20.13 1.66
N ARG A 385 -4.04 -19.32 1.99
CA ARG A 385 -4.53 -19.13 3.37
C ARG A 385 -5.43 -20.27 3.90
N GLY A 386 -5.51 -21.41 3.21
CA GLY A 386 -6.17 -22.61 3.72
C GLY A 386 -7.70 -22.57 3.76
N LYS A 387 -8.37 -21.67 3.03
CA LYS A 387 -9.85 -21.65 2.97
C LYS A 387 -10.38 -22.90 2.25
N ALA A 388 -11.57 -23.34 2.65
CA ALA A 388 -12.28 -24.50 2.09
C ALA A 388 -12.97 -24.21 0.74
N SER A 389 -13.23 -22.93 0.44
CA SER A 389 -13.63 -22.46 -0.88
C SER A 389 -13.10 -21.05 -1.15
N CYS A 390 -12.86 -20.76 -2.42
CA CYS A 390 -12.33 -19.50 -2.93
C CYS A 390 -13.42 -18.71 -3.68
N GLY A 391 -13.19 -17.43 -3.95
CA GLY A 391 -14.01 -16.67 -4.92
C GLY A 391 -13.32 -16.56 -6.28
N ASP A 392 -11.99 -16.63 -6.25
CA ASP A 392 -11.04 -16.34 -7.30
C ASP A 392 -9.80 -17.24 -7.13
N LEU A 393 -8.95 -17.27 -8.16
CA LEU A 393 -7.68 -18.01 -8.16
C LEU A 393 -6.51 -17.06 -8.45
N ASP A 394 -5.94 -16.48 -7.40
CA ASP A 394 -4.67 -15.77 -7.46
C ASP A 394 -3.53 -16.74 -7.81
N ILE A 395 -2.70 -16.42 -8.80
CA ILE A 395 -1.46 -17.16 -9.09
C ILE A 395 -0.26 -16.23 -9.19
N ILE A 396 0.89 -16.70 -8.71
CA ILE A 396 2.17 -16.01 -8.81
C ILE A 396 3.11 -16.86 -9.65
N ILE A 397 3.70 -16.25 -10.68
CA ILE A 397 4.60 -16.92 -11.62
C ILE A 397 6.03 -16.41 -11.38
N THR A 398 7.00 -17.31 -11.25
CA THR A 398 8.43 -17.00 -11.13
C THR A 398 9.28 -18.07 -11.82
N HIS A 399 10.58 -17.82 -11.97
CA HIS A 399 11.54 -18.80 -12.48
C HIS A 399 12.89 -18.65 -11.75
N PRO A 400 13.58 -19.74 -11.35
CA PRO A 400 14.78 -19.70 -10.50
C PRO A 400 15.93 -18.82 -11.01
N ASP A 401 16.10 -18.68 -12.34
CA ASP A 401 17.17 -17.86 -12.93
C ASP A 401 16.91 -16.33 -12.86
N GLY A 402 15.71 -15.92 -12.45
CA GLY A 402 15.29 -14.51 -12.40
C GLY A 402 15.19 -13.80 -13.75
N LYS A 403 15.18 -14.51 -14.90
CA LYS A 403 15.25 -13.93 -16.26
C LYS A 403 14.40 -14.63 -17.32
N SER A 404 14.43 -15.96 -17.41
CA SER A 404 13.74 -16.71 -18.49
C SER A 404 12.20 -16.63 -18.43
N HIS A 405 11.67 -16.02 -17.37
CA HIS A 405 10.27 -15.66 -17.18
C HIS A 405 9.81 -14.49 -18.07
N GLU A 406 10.72 -13.70 -18.64
CA GLU A 406 10.40 -12.60 -19.56
C GLU A 406 9.66 -13.13 -20.81
N GLY A 407 8.46 -12.60 -21.07
CA GLY A 407 7.62 -13.03 -22.20
C GLY A 407 7.02 -14.43 -22.06
N PHE A 408 7.16 -15.11 -20.92
CA PHE A 408 6.47 -16.38 -20.63
C PHE A 408 4.95 -16.21 -20.65
N LEU A 409 4.44 -15.20 -19.94
CA LEU A 409 3.01 -14.98 -19.70
C LEU A 409 2.19 -14.90 -21.00
N SER A 410 2.71 -14.28 -22.07
CA SER A 410 1.99 -14.18 -23.35
C SER A 410 1.87 -15.52 -24.09
N LYS A 411 2.87 -16.41 -23.97
CA LYS A 411 2.80 -17.79 -24.48
C LYS A 411 1.86 -18.63 -23.64
N TYR A 412 1.96 -18.50 -22.33
CA TYR A 412 1.18 -19.23 -21.33
C TYR A 412 -0.32 -18.93 -21.47
N LEU A 413 -0.72 -17.66 -21.45
CA LEU A 413 -2.10 -17.23 -21.67
C LEU A 413 -2.65 -17.63 -23.06
N LYS A 414 -1.79 -17.69 -24.09
CA LYS A 414 -2.20 -18.22 -25.40
C LYS A 414 -2.50 -19.72 -25.32
N HIS A 415 -1.60 -20.52 -24.74
CA HIS A 415 -1.81 -21.96 -24.62
C HIS A 415 -3.06 -22.31 -23.80
N LEU A 416 -3.29 -21.61 -22.69
CA LEU A 416 -4.51 -21.77 -21.87
C LEU A 416 -5.80 -21.46 -22.66
N LYS A 417 -5.76 -20.57 -23.65
CA LYS A 417 -6.87 -20.29 -24.58
C LYS A 417 -6.98 -21.33 -25.69
N ASP A 418 -5.86 -21.74 -26.27
CA ASP A 418 -5.81 -22.79 -27.30
C ASP A 418 -6.41 -24.12 -26.75
N MET A 419 -6.17 -24.45 -25.48
CA MET A 419 -6.79 -25.60 -24.78
C MET A 419 -8.18 -25.32 -24.16
N LYS A 420 -8.73 -24.11 -24.33
CA LYS A 420 -10.04 -23.64 -23.82
C LYS A 420 -10.22 -23.64 -22.29
N PHE A 421 -9.12 -23.68 -21.53
CA PHE A 421 -9.13 -23.50 -20.08
C PHE A 421 -9.44 -22.04 -19.72
N LEU A 422 -8.64 -21.11 -20.25
CA LEU A 422 -8.91 -19.68 -20.19
C LEU A 422 -9.85 -19.31 -21.35
N ARG A 423 -11.09 -18.90 -21.04
CA ARG A 423 -12.11 -18.61 -22.06
C ARG A 423 -12.17 -17.16 -22.51
N GLU A 424 -12.00 -16.22 -21.58
CA GLU A 424 -12.33 -14.80 -21.72
C GLU A 424 -11.32 -13.96 -20.92
N ASP A 425 -11.04 -12.73 -21.35
CA ASP A 425 -10.20 -11.78 -20.61
C ASP A 425 -11.07 -10.69 -19.94
N LEU A 426 -11.19 -10.72 -18.60
CA LEU A 426 -11.80 -9.61 -17.86
C LEU A 426 -10.90 -8.37 -17.88
N VAL A 427 -9.60 -8.54 -17.65
CA VAL A 427 -8.57 -7.50 -17.87
C VAL A 427 -7.40 -8.13 -18.59
N PHE A 428 -6.89 -7.47 -19.63
CA PHE A 428 -5.69 -7.91 -20.34
C PHE A 428 -4.68 -6.78 -20.43
N SER A 429 -3.50 -6.97 -19.82
CA SER A 429 -2.39 -6.03 -19.88
C SER A 429 -1.13 -6.75 -20.32
N THR A 430 -0.71 -6.53 -21.56
CA THR A 430 0.54 -7.08 -22.12
C THR A 430 1.82 -6.53 -21.46
N HIS A 431 1.68 -5.54 -20.58
CA HIS A 431 2.77 -4.85 -19.90
C HIS A 431 2.82 -5.16 -18.40
N SER A 432 2.00 -6.11 -17.92
CA SER A 432 1.98 -6.43 -16.50
C SER A 432 3.30 -7.09 -16.06
N LYS A 433 3.77 -6.69 -14.88
CA LYS A 433 4.91 -7.30 -14.19
C LYS A 433 4.44 -8.31 -13.14
N GLU A 434 3.35 -9.02 -13.46
CA GLU A 434 2.72 -10.07 -12.65
C GLU A 434 3.56 -11.36 -12.59
N VAL A 435 4.69 -11.38 -13.31
CA VAL A 435 5.72 -12.41 -13.24
C VAL A 435 6.88 -11.85 -12.42
N PHE A 436 7.20 -12.48 -11.29
CA PHE A 436 8.08 -11.92 -10.27
C PHE A 436 9.50 -12.52 -10.37
N PRO A 437 10.54 -11.74 -10.72
CA PRO A 437 11.93 -12.15 -10.54
C PRO A 437 12.20 -12.62 -9.10
N ARG A 438 13.12 -13.59 -8.95
CA ARG A 438 13.44 -14.21 -7.65
C ARG A 438 13.77 -13.20 -6.55
N ASP A 439 14.45 -12.11 -6.90
CA ASP A 439 14.83 -10.99 -6.03
C ASP A 439 13.65 -10.20 -5.44
N ILE A 440 12.45 -10.27 -6.03
CA ILE A 440 11.23 -9.58 -5.55
C ILE A 440 10.09 -10.54 -5.19
N TYR A 441 10.26 -11.84 -5.47
CA TYR A 441 9.25 -12.88 -5.31
C TYR A 441 8.65 -12.96 -3.89
N ALA A 442 9.45 -12.67 -2.85
CA ALA A 442 8.97 -12.61 -1.47
C ALA A 442 7.90 -11.52 -1.21
N PHE A 443 8.01 -10.37 -1.86
CA PHE A 443 7.06 -9.26 -1.72
C PHE A 443 5.75 -9.55 -2.45
N GLY A 444 5.85 -10.13 -3.65
CA GLY A 444 4.70 -10.63 -4.41
C GLY A 444 3.94 -11.70 -3.63
N LEU A 445 4.66 -12.69 -3.07
CA LEU A 445 4.06 -13.72 -2.20
C LEU A 445 3.27 -13.11 -1.03
N ILE A 446 3.83 -12.14 -0.30
CA ILE A 446 3.12 -11.50 0.80
C ILE A 446 1.86 -10.80 0.29
N ALA A 447 2.00 -9.93 -0.71
CA ALA A 447 0.91 -9.13 -1.24
C ALA A 447 -0.26 -9.98 -1.74
N TRP A 448 0.02 -10.98 -2.58
CA TRP A 448 -1.00 -11.84 -3.18
C TRP A 448 -1.46 -12.98 -2.27
N THR A 449 -0.75 -13.30 -1.17
CA THR A 449 -1.28 -14.20 -0.13
C THR A 449 -2.25 -13.45 0.80
N GLY A 450 -1.98 -12.20 1.14
CA GLY A 450 -2.79 -11.42 2.08
C GLY A 450 -2.93 -12.06 3.47
N ASN A 451 -4.01 -11.82 4.23
CA ASN A 451 -5.19 -11.02 3.86
C ASN A 451 -4.89 -9.49 3.77
N ASP A 452 -5.86 -8.70 3.33
CA ASP A 452 -5.69 -7.23 3.18
C ASP A 452 -5.44 -6.49 4.49
N VAL A 453 -5.94 -7.02 5.61
CA VAL A 453 -5.75 -6.43 6.95
C VAL A 453 -4.29 -6.58 7.38
N LEU A 454 -3.70 -7.77 7.19
CA LEU A 454 -2.29 -8.05 7.38
C LEU A 454 -1.42 -7.25 6.39
N ASN A 455 -1.75 -7.25 5.10
CA ASN A 455 -1.06 -6.44 4.09
C ASN A 455 -1.02 -4.96 4.49
N ARG A 456 -2.15 -4.41 4.95
CA ARG A 456 -2.23 -3.03 5.45
C ARG A 456 -1.38 -2.82 6.70
N ARG A 457 -1.36 -3.74 7.66
CA ARG A 457 -0.51 -3.65 8.85
C ARG A 457 0.98 -3.71 8.51
N LEU A 458 1.41 -4.63 7.65
CA LEU A 458 2.79 -4.72 7.18
C LEU A 458 3.24 -3.45 6.43
N ARG A 459 2.35 -2.83 5.64
CA ARG A 459 2.60 -1.53 5.01
C ARG A 459 2.74 -0.39 6.03
N LEU A 460 1.91 -0.36 7.08
CA LEU A 460 2.02 0.64 8.16
C LEU A 460 3.30 0.46 9.00
N LEU A 461 3.73 -0.78 9.24
CA LEU A 461 5.00 -1.11 9.91
C LEU A 461 6.23 -0.80 9.03
N ALA A 462 6.07 -0.81 7.70
CA ALA A 462 7.08 -0.26 6.80
C ALA A 462 7.13 1.27 6.91
N GLU A 463 5.97 1.94 6.83
CA GLU A 463 5.87 3.40 6.92
C GLU A 463 6.42 3.94 8.26
N SER A 464 6.19 3.26 9.41
CA SER A 464 6.74 3.65 10.71
C SER A 464 8.26 3.47 10.84
N LYS A 465 8.87 2.58 10.03
CA LYS A 465 10.33 2.41 9.93
C LYS A 465 10.98 3.27 8.84
N GLY A 466 10.22 4.15 8.17
CA GLY A 466 10.73 5.02 7.09
C GLY A 466 10.84 4.32 5.73
N PHE A 467 10.07 3.25 5.51
CA PHE A 467 10.01 2.49 4.25
C PHE A 467 8.61 2.51 3.64
N ARG A 468 8.51 2.15 2.36
CA ARG A 468 7.28 1.88 1.63
C ARG A 468 7.34 0.44 1.15
N LEU A 469 6.41 -0.39 1.63
CA LEU A 469 6.18 -1.75 1.14
C LEU A 469 5.16 -1.71 0.00
N ASP A 470 5.49 -2.33 -1.12
CA ASP A 470 4.55 -2.75 -2.16
C ASP A 470 4.87 -4.19 -2.61
N ASP A 471 4.08 -4.72 -3.54
CA ASP A 471 4.25 -6.07 -4.09
C ASP A 471 5.56 -6.26 -4.87
N THR A 472 6.22 -5.17 -5.28
CA THR A 472 7.49 -5.21 -6.02
C THR A 472 8.73 -4.95 -5.16
N GLY A 473 8.59 -4.63 -3.86
CA GLY A 473 9.73 -4.37 -3.00
C GLY A 473 9.45 -3.61 -1.70
N LEU A 474 10.52 -3.39 -0.93
CA LEU A 474 10.55 -2.55 0.26
C LEU A 474 11.57 -1.42 0.04
N PHE A 475 11.07 -0.21 -0.16
CA PHE A 475 11.84 0.95 -0.64
C PHE A 475 11.97 2.00 0.47
N PRO A 476 13.11 2.68 0.65
CA PRO A 476 13.19 3.87 1.51
C PRO A 476 12.16 4.95 1.12
N ALA A 477 11.52 5.57 2.11
CA ALA A 477 10.53 6.61 1.91
C ALA A 477 11.19 8.01 1.91
N THR A 478 11.21 8.69 0.75
CA THR A 478 11.80 10.04 0.66
C THR A 478 10.76 11.11 1.01
N TYR A 479 10.69 11.51 2.29
CA TYR A 479 9.80 12.58 2.74
C TYR A 479 10.10 13.91 2.01
N SER A 480 9.10 14.45 1.31
CA SER A 480 9.19 15.77 0.68
C SER A 480 8.66 16.83 1.63
N SER A 481 9.34 17.98 1.73
CA SER A 481 8.94 19.11 2.55
C SER A 481 7.59 19.68 2.08
N GLY A 482 6.53 19.43 2.86
CA GLY A 482 5.16 19.87 2.55
C GLY A 482 4.05 18.81 2.75
N GLY A 483 4.22 17.83 3.64
CA GLY A 483 3.15 16.95 4.12
C GLY A 483 2.54 15.96 3.11
N LYS A 484 3.04 15.91 1.87
CA LYS A 484 2.58 14.96 0.84
C LYS A 484 3.40 13.67 0.87
N ARG A 485 2.73 12.54 0.68
CA ARG A 485 3.32 11.19 0.61
C ARG A 485 4.60 11.18 -0.20
N GLY A 486 5.71 10.80 0.45
CA GLY A 486 7.04 10.79 -0.16
C GLY A 486 7.13 9.86 -1.37
N THR A 487 7.94 10.26 -2.35
CA THR A 487 8.26 9.46 -3.54
C THR A 487 8.86 8.11 -3.16
N ARG A 488 8.69 7.09 -4.00
CA ARG A 488 9.35 5.79 -3.83
C ARG A 488 10.81 5.92 -4.29
N ALA A 489 11.77 5.55 -3.44
CA ALA A 489 13.16 5.43 -3.86
C ALA A 489 13.32 4.37 -4.97
N THR A 490 14.39 4.46 -5.76
CA THR A 490 14.66 3.52 -6.86
C THR A 490 15.24 2.19 -6.40
N ALA A 491 15.98 2.18 -5.29
CA ALA A 491 16.53 0.98 -4.68
C ALA A 491 15.54 0.32 -3.71
N SER A 492 15.27 -0.98 -3.89
CA SER A 492 14.61 -1.82 -2.88
C SER A 492 15.64 -2.52 -2.01
N LEU A 493 15.30 -2.80 -0.76
CA LEU A 493 15.92 -3.88 0.00
C LEU A 493 15.60 -5.22 -0.69
N LYS A 494 16.53 -6.19 -0.62
CA LYS A 494 16.35 -7.53 -1.20
C LYS A 494 16.11 -8.54 -0.08
N PHE A 495 15.05 -9.33 -0.22
CA PHE A 495 14.72 -10.44 0.67
C PHE A 495 14.30 -11.65 -0.17
N SER A 496 14.82 -12.84 0.19
CA SER A 496 14.66 -14.07 -0.58
C SER A 496 13.45 -14.90 -0.14
N THR A 497 12.95 -14.65 1.07
CA THR A 497 11.78 -15.32 1.67
C THR A 497 10.83 -14.30 2.27
N GLU A 498 9.55 -14.67 2.38
CA GLU A 498 8.55 -13.86 3.07
C GLU A 498 8.97 -13.58 4.53
N LYS A 499 9.59 -14.58 5.19
CA LYS A 499 10.00 -14.50 6.59
C LYS A 499 11.02 -13.38 6.85
N GLU A 500 12.00 -13.20 5.96
CA GLU A 500 12.97 -12.09 6.06
C GLU A 500 12.27 -10.71 6.06
N VAL A 501 11.19 -10.55 5.29
CA VAL A 501 10.40 -9.30 5.28
C VAL A 501 9.67 -9.11 6.61
N PHE A 502 9.06 -10.15 7.17
CA PHE A 502 8.42 -10.12 8.48
C PHE A 502 9.43 -9.78 9.60
N ASP A 503 10.57 -10.48 9.63
CA ASP A 503 11.66 -10.27 10.58
C ASP A 503 12.18 -8.82 10.51
N PHE A 504 12.39 -8.28 9.29
CA PHE A 504 12.81 -6.88 9.09
C PHE A 504 11.76 -5.87 9.58
N LEU A 505 10.49 -6.11 9.26
CA LEU A 505 9.38 -5.27 9.74
C LEU A 505 9.15 -5.41 11.24
N GLY A 506 9.75 -6.40 11.91
CA GLY A 506 9.55 -6.65 13.33
C GLY A 506 8.14 -7.16 13.63
N PHE A 507 7.52 -7.85 12.67
CA PHE A 507 6.24 -8.50 12.85
C PHE A 507 6.44 -10.01 13.02
N PRO A 508 5.66 -10.71 13.87
CA PRO A 508 5.85 -12.14 14.07
C PRO A 508 5.57 -12.90 12.78
N TRP A 509 6.45 -13.82 12.41
CA TRP A 509 6.19 -14.73 11.29
C TRP A 509 4.85 -15.45 11.47
N LEU A 510 4.05 -15.46 10.41
CA LEU A 510 2.77 -16.18 10.32
C LEU A 510 2.82 -17.09 9.11
N GLU A 511 2.59 -18.39 9.33
CA GLU A 511 2.41 -19.33 8.24
C GLU A 511 1.18 -18.94 7.39
N PRO A 512 1.15 -19.21 6.07
CA PRO A 512 0.09 -18.70 5.20
C PRO A 512 -1.34 -18.99 5.69
N HIS A 513 -1.58 -20.16 6.30
CA HIS A 513 -2.87 -20.53 6.88
C HIS A 513 -3.24 -19.74 8.16
N GLU A 514 -2.25 -19.24 8.92
CA GLU A 514 -2.48 -18.33 10.05
C GLU A 514 -2.89 -16.93 9.58
N ARG A 515 -2.58 -16.50 8.35
CA ARG A 515 -2.79 -15.11 7.85
C ARG A 515 -4.25 -14.70 7.60
N ASN A 516 -5.18 -15.40 8.23
CA ASN A 516 -6.59 -15.06 8.25
C ASN A 516 -6.97 -14.09 9.39
N LEU A 517 -6.02 -13.75 10.28
CA LEU A 517 -6.23 -12.86 11.44
C LEU A 517 -6.82 -11.49 11.10
N VAL A 518 -7.57 -10.94 12.05
CA VAL A 518 -8.14 -9.57 12.02
C VAL A 518 -7.35 -8.60 12.93
N GLY A 519 -7.64 -7.29 12.83
CA GLY A 519 -6.77 -6.21 13.33
C GLY A 519 -6.20 -6.40 14.75
N GLU A 520 -7.07 -6.60 15.75
CA GLU A 520 -6.64 -6.76 17.14
C GLU A 520 -5.78 -8.01 17.39
N GLU A 521 -5.94 -9.05 16.58
CA GLU A 521 -5.19 -10.30 16.72
C GLU A 521 -3.77 -10.12 16.19
N LEU A 522 -3.62 -9.30 15.14
CA LEU A 522 -2.33 -8.81 14.66
C LEU A 522 -1.66 -7.93 15.73
N ASP A 523 -2.40 -6.99 16.33
CA ASP A 523 -1.91 -6.17 17.47
C ASP A 523 -1.49 -7.04 18.66
N LYS A 524 -2.23 -8.13 18.97
CA LYS A 524 -1.91 -9.07 20.05
C LYS A 524 -0.64 -9.85 19.74
N ARG A 525 -0.52 -10.45 18.54
CA ARG A 525 0.67 -11.19 18.11
C ARG A 525 1.91 -10.29 18.10
N GLU A 526 1.79 -9.03 17.66
CA GLU A 526 2.87 -8.03 17.70
C GLU A 526 3.33 -7.75 19.14
N LYS A 527 2.39 -7.48 20.06
CA LYS A 527 2.67 -7.26 21.49
C LYS A 527 3.28 -8.49 22.17
N GLU A 528 2.81 -9.69 21.85
CA GLU A 528 3.37 -10.95 22.36
C GLU A 528 4.83 -11.16 21.92
N MET A 529 5.20 -10.77 20.70
CA MET A 529 6.57 -10.90 20.20
C MET A 529 7.49 -9.77 20.70
N ALA A 530 7.00 -8.55 20.82
CA ALA A 530 7.68 -7.45 21.51
C ALA A 530 8.07 -7.86 22.95
N LEU A 531 7.12 -8.43 23.70
CA LEU A 531 7.35 -8.95 25.06
C LEU A 531 8.38 -10.09 25.11
N ARG A 532 8.41 -10.97 24.09
CA ARG A 532 9.40 -12.08 23.99
C ARG A 532 10.79 -11.63 23.56
N THR A 533 10.91 -10.54 22.82
CA THR A 533 12.19 -10.06 22.26
C THR A 533 12.85 -8.95 23.08
N GLY A 534 12.13 -8.36 24.05
CA GLY A 534 12.61 -7.23 24.84
C GLY A 534 12.64 -5.90 24.07
N VAL A 535 12.13 -5.88 22.83
CA VAL A 535 11.98 -4.67 22.03
C VAL A 535 10.60 -4.10 22.32
N ALA A 536 10.54 -2.85 22.77
CA ALA A 536 9.25 -2.19 23.02
C ALA A 536 8.42 -2.11 21.71
N PRO A 537 7.11 -2.39 21.74
CA PRO A 537 6.27 -2.27 20.54
C PRO A 537 6.22 -0.81 20.11
N SER A 538 6.22 -0.54 18.81
CA SER A 538 6.09 0.82 18.26
C SER A 538 4.69 1.38 18.57
N THR A 539 4.59 2.16 19.65
CA THR A 539 3.32 2.68 20.17
C THR A 539 2.70 3.70 19.24
N THR A 540 1.52 3.38 18.70
CA THR A 540 0.61 4.34 18.05
C THR A 540 -0.83 4.04 18.48
N THR A 541 -1.08 4.23 19.77
CA THR A 541 -2.41 4.12 20.39
C THR A 541 -2.59 5.23 21.41
N CYS A 542 -3.75 5.87 21.39
CA CYS A 542 -4.08 6.98 22.28
C CYS A 542 -4.16 6.54 23.74
N HIS A 543 -3.83 7.43 24.67
CA HIS A 543 -4.07 7.25 26.11
C HIS A 543 -5.23 8.11 26.59
N SER A 544 -6.19 7.49 27.29
CA SER A 544 -7.09 8.15 28.23
C SER A 544 -6.63 7.85 29.67
N PRO A 545 -6.88 8.74 30.64
CA PRO A 545 -6.21 8.69 31.95
C PRO A 545 -6.85 7.70 32.94
N SER A 546 -6.04 7.21 33.88
CA SER A 546 -6.48 6.54 35.11
C SER A 546 -6.25 7.45 36.33
N PRO A 547 -7.06 7.35 37.40
CA PRO A 547 -7.11 8.38 38.45
C PRO A 547 -5.97 8.32 39.49
N PHE A 548 -5.75 9.46 40.15
CA PHE A 548 -4.89 9.63 41.33
C PHE A 548 -5.39 8.83 42.54
N PHE A 549 -4.47 8.41 43.43
CA PHE A 549 -4.38 8.87 44.83
C PHE A 549 -3.09 8.31 45.53
N PRO A 550 -2.69 8.73 46.75
CA PRO A 550 -1.36 9.37 46.88
C PRO A 550 -0.28 8.59 47.65
N SER A 551 0.90 9.21 47.71
CA SER A 551 2.15 8.76 48.32
C SER A 551 2.21 8.79 49.85
N SER A 552 2.99 7.88 50.46
CA SER A 552 3.60 8.09 51.79
C SER A 552 4.93 7.34 52.00
N SER A 553 6.04 8.07 51.80
CA SER A 553 7.25 8.13 52.65
C SER A 553 7.91 6.88 53.31
N SER A 554 9.24 6.81 53.11
CA SER A 554 10.31 6.72 54.14
C SER A 554 11.06 5.40 54.46
N SER A 555 12.38 5.45 54.17
CA SER A 555 13.52 5.24 55.09
C SER A 555 14.10 3.85 55.45
N SER A 556 15.24 3.57 54.80
CA SER A 556 16.58 3.41 55.42
C SER A 556 17.06 2.07 56.05
N SER A 557 18.10 1.51 55.40
CA SER A 557 19.36 0.95 55.99
C SER A 557 19.35 -0.04 57.18
N TYR A 558 20.03 -1.19 57.03
CA TYR A 558 21.41 -1.40 57.54
C TYR A 558 22.07 -2.70 56.98
N VAL A 559 23.15 -3.20 57.60
CA VAL A 559 24.23 -4.02 56.97
C VAL A 559 24.57 -5.28 57.80
N VAL A 560 25.36 -6.21 57.22
CA VAL A 560 25.97 -7.43 57.81
C VAL A 560 25.02 -8.65 57.87
N GLY A 561 25.42 -9.90 57.61
CA GLY A 561 26.69 -10.43 57.05
C GLY A 561 27.14 -11.77 57.67
N LEU A 562 27.79 -12.63 56.87
CA LEU A 562 28.49 -13.89 57.21
C LEU A 562 27.65 -15.10 57.71
N GLY A 563 27.82 -16.24 57.03
CA GLY A 563 28.42 -17.40 57.73
C GLY A 563 27.86 -18.81 57.48
N SER A 564 28.69 -19.64 56.82
CA SER A 564 28.85 -21.11 57.04
C SER A 564 27.92 -22.11 56.32
N ALA A 565 28.55 -23.22 55.93
CA ALA A 565 28.02 -24.46 55.32
C ALA A 565 28.44 -25.66 56.22
N PRO A 566 28.54 -26.96 55.82
CA PRO A 566 28.17 -27.64 54.56
C PRO A 566 27.42 -28.99 54.78
N PHE A 567 27.18 -29.76 53.70
CA PHE A 567 27.45 -31.22 53.65
C PHE A 567 27.43 -31.75 52.20
N SER A 568 28.04 -32.92 51.95
CA SER A 568 28.25 -33.53 50.61
C SER A 568 27.77 -34.99 50.55
N TYR A 569 27.42 -35.52 49.37
CA TYR A 569 28.25 -36.55 48.68
C TYR A 569 27.69 -37.20 47.38
N ASN A 570 28.61 -37.35 46.41
CA ASN A 570 28.82 -38.48 45.46
C ASN A 570 27.96 -38.75 44.19
N ARG A 571 28.58 -39.59 43.34
CA ARG A 571 28.44 -39.85 41.89
C ARG A 571 28.56 -41.37 41.63
N PRO A 572 28.05 -41.91 40.51
CA PRO A 572 28.91 -42.58 39.50
C PRO A 572 28.57 -42.09 38.06
N SER A 573 29.43 -41.98 37.03
CA SER A 573 30.60 -42.72 36.51
C SER A 573 30.27 -44.05 35.82
N ASP A 574 30.86 -44.46 34.67
CA ASP A 574 31.52 -43.80 33.52
C ASP A 574 31.77 -44.91 32.46
N ILE A 575 31.47 -44.72 31.17
CA ILE A 575 31.94 -45.60 30.07
C ILE A 575 32.34 -44.76 28.85
N THR A 576 33.42 -45.16 28.16
CA THR A 576 33.94 -44.54 26.92
C THR A 576 34.49 -45.60 25.97
N PHE A 577 34.60 -45.30 24.66
CA PHE A 577 35.70 -45.81 23.81
C PHE A 577 36.01 -44.84 22.63
N LYS A 578 36.98 -45.21 21.78
CA LYS A 578 37.88 -44.34 20.98
C LYS A 578 38.15 -44.98 19.59
N CYS A 579 38.71 -44.35 18.54
CA CYS A 579 39.06 -42.95 18.17
C CYS A 579 39.68 -42.91 16.73
N SER A 580 39.94 -41.70 16.19
CA SER A 580 41.02 -41.34 15.22
C SER A 580 40.85 -41.71 13.73
N TYR A 581 41.44 -41.04 12.73
CA TYR A 581 42.28 -39.80 12.62
C TYR A 581 41.61 -38.83 11.58
N SER A 582 42.18 -37.85 10.83
CA SER A 582 43.53 -37.41 10.40
C SER A 582 43.57 -35.92 9.99
N TYR A 583 44.77 -35.34 9.81
CA TYR A 583 45.04 -34.01 9.21
C TYR A 583 46.43 -34.03 8.51
N PRO A 584 46.69 -33.18 7.48
CA PRO A 584 47.55 -31.97 7.66
C PRO A 584 47.25 -30.79 6.67
N SER A 585 47.89 -29.60 6.71
CA SER A 585 48.35 -28.72 7.81
C SER A 585 48.93 -27.37 7.31
N LEU A 586 48.68 -26.26 8.04
CA LEU A 586 49.44 -24.98 8.04
C LEU A 586 49.43 -24.10 6.76
N SER A 587 49.79 -22.80 6.77
CA SER A 587 50.59 -22.02 7.74
C SER A 587 50.01 -20.64 8.16
N LYS A 588 50.79 -19.84 8.92
CA LYS A 588 50.35 -18.66 9.70
C LYS A 588 51.13 -17.39 9.34
N LYS A 589 50.56 -16.20 9.59
CA LYS A 589 51.14 -15.16 10.50
C LYS A 589 50.30 -13.88 10.62
N ALA A 590 50.09 -13.46 11.87
CA ALA A 590 49.95 -12.06 12.29
C ALA A 590 50.45 -11.98 13.76
N GLN A 591 50.98 -10.83 14.20
CA GLN A 591 51.58 -10.66 15.53
C GLN A 591 50.96 -9.47 16.27
N SER A 592 50.82 -9.60 17.58
CA SER A 592 50.65 -8.51 18.57
C SER A 592 52.02 -7.82 18.83
N ILE A 593 52.18 -6.70 19.55
CA ILE A 593 51.42 -6.12 20.67
C ILE A 593 51.28 -4.55 20.53
N PRO A 594 51.24 -3.65 21.55
CA PRO A 594 50.17 -2.64 21.65
C PRO A 594 50.60 -1.17 21.45
N LEU A 595 49.60 -0.26 21.41
CA LEU A 595 49.75 1.12 21.88
C LEU A 595 48.56 1.56 22.74
N SER A 596 48.73 2.69 23.45
CA SER A 596 48.04 3.02 24.70
C SER A 596 46.61 3.57 24.58
N LEU A 597 45.79 3.23 25.58
CA LEU A 597 44.48 3.84 25.82
C LEU A 597 44.65 5.20 26.54
N SER A 598 44.28 6.31 25.88
CA SER A 598 44.14 7.62 26.52
C SER A 598 42.95 8.38 25.94
N SER A 599 42.14 8.99 26.81
CA SER A 599 40.81 9.53 26.50
C SER A 599 40.79 10.50 25.31
N PHE A 600 39.88 10.23 24.36
CA PHE A 600 39.17 11.29 23.62
C PHE A 600 37.70 10.91 23.50
N THR A 601 36.84 11.73 24.10
CA THR A 601 35.38 11.55 24.13
C THR A 601 34.78 11.76 22.74
N LYS A 602 34.47 10.67 22.03
CA LYS A 602 33.52 10.73 20.92
C LYS A 602 32.11 10.91 21.48
N GLN A 603 31.71 12.17 21.55
CA GLN A 603 30.39 12.62 21.96
C GLN A 603 29.34 12.10 20.97
N ILE A 604 28.73 10.95 21.27
CA ILE A 604 27.57 10.46 20.54
C ILE A 604 26.43 11.43 20.81
N CYS A 605 26.11 12.27 19.82
CA CYS A 605 24.89 13.05 19.84
C CYS A 605 23.70 12.09 19.85
N ARG A 606 23.11 11.87 21.03
CA ARG A 606 21.72 11.40 21.10
C ARG A 606 20.89 12.37 20.26
N ALA A 607 20.03 11.85 19.39
CA ALA A 607 18.92 12.65 18.91
C ALA A 607 18.17 13.18 20.13
N ALA A 608 17.91 14.48 20.19
CA ALA A 608 17.15 15.05 21.29
C ALA A 608 15.77 14.39 21.30
N GLU A 609 15.34 13.92 22.47
CA GLU A 609 13.98 13.44 22.69
C GLU A 609 13.05 14.66 22.54
N TYR A 610 12.53 14.87 21.32
CA TYR A 610 11.71 16.02 20.98
C TYR A 610 10.36 15.88 21.68
N LYS A 611 10.28 16.45 22.87
CA LYS A 611 9.01 16.67 23.56
C LYS A 611 8.35 17.86 22.90
N PHE A 612 7.20 17.59 22.27
CA PHE A 612 6.25 18.64 21.94
C PHE A 612 5.93 19.42 23.22
N PRO A 613 5.82 20.76 23.17
CA PRO A 613 5.19 21.48 24.27
C PRO A 613 3.74 21.00 24.38
N ASP A 614 3.25 20.86 25.62
CA ASP A 614 1.83 20.60 25.84
C ASP A 614 0.98 21.73 25.21
N PRO A 615 -0.24 21.44 24.70
CA PRO A 615 -1.09 22.46 24.09
C PRO A 615 -1.33 23.62 25.05
N ILE A 616 -0.91 24.83 24.65
CA ILE A 616 -1.02 26.06 25.45
C ILE A 616 -2.48 26.52 25.40
N PRO A 617 -3.29 26.40 26.48
CA PRO A 617 -4.72 26.69 26.42
C PRO A 617 -4.99 28.16 26.08
N GLU A 618 -4.16 29.07 26.57
CA GLU A 618 -4.28 30.51 26.32
C GLU A 618 -4.05 30.85 24.83
N PHE A 619 -3.21 30.09 24.12
CA PHE A 619 -3.09 30.20 22.67
C PHE A 619 -4.32 29.62 21.97
N ALA A 620 -4.78 28.44 22.39
CA ALA A 620 -5.92 27.76 21.79
C ALA A 620 -7.20 28.60 21.88
N ASP A 621 -7.48 29.23 23.02
CA ASP A 621 -8.58 30.18 23.21
C ASP A 621 -8.42 31.45 22.34
N ALA A 622 -7.23 32.07 22.36
CA ALA A 622 -6.97 33.29 21.60
C ALA A 622 -7.09 33.06 20.08
N GLU A 623 -6.56 31.96 19.58
CA GLU A 623 -6.59 31.58 18.16
C GLU A 623 -7.99 31.15 17.73
N THR A 624 -8.74 30.45 18.60
CA THR A 624 -10.17 30.16 18.41
C THR A 624 -11.00 31.43 18.28
N LEU A 625 -10.72 32.46 19.08
CA LEU A 625 -11.45 33.74 19.00
C LEU A 625 -11.18 34.48 17.68
N LYS A 626 -9.93 34.48 17.19
CA LYS A 626 -9.58 35.00 15.86
C LYS A 626 -10.30 34.21 14.76
N PHE A 627 -10.28 32.88 14.84
CA PHE A 627 -10.92 31.97 13.88
C PHE A 627 -12.43 32.24 13.78
N ARG A 628 -13.13 32.25 14.92
CA ARG A 628 -14.57 32.50 15.03
C ARG A 628 -14.96 33.83 14.39
N THR A 629 -14.21 34.90 14.72
CA THR A 629 -14.39 36.24 14.14
C THR A 629 -14.19 36.24 12.62
N HIS A 630 -13.12 35.61 12.12
CA HIS A 630 -12.84 35.55 10.68
C HIS A 630 -13.89 34.73 9.92
N LEU A 631 -14.31 33.58 10.46
CA LEU A 631 -15.29 32.71 9.81
C LEU A 631 -16.64 33.41 9.69
N HIS A 632 -17.11 34.04 10.77
CA HIS A 632 -18.31 34.88 10.77
C HIS A 632 -18.26 35.96 9.69
N GLU A 633 -17.21 36.79 9.68
CA GLU A 633 -17.00 37.80 8.63
C GLU A 633 -17.04 37.21 7.21
N LYS A 634 -16.48 36.02 6.99
CA LYS A 634 -16.39 35.38 5.66
C LYS A 634 -17.66 34.65 5.22
N LEU A 635 -18.57 34.31 6.13
CA LEU A 635 -19.85 33.70 5.81
C LEU A 635 -20.92 34.78 5.57
N VAL A 636 -21.02 35.80 6.45
CA VAL A 636 -21.89 36.97 6.25
C VAL A 636 -21.59 37.65 4.90
N LYS A 637 -20.30 37.91 4.58
CA LYS A 637 -19.89 38.56 3.32
C LYS A 637 -20.10 37.72 2.05
N LYS A 638 -20.73 36.54 2.13
CA LYS A 638 -21.05 35.67 0.99
C LYS A 638 -22.52 35.26 0.92
N ASP A 639 -23.32 35.51 1.96
CA ASP A 639 -24.74 35.14 2.01
C ASP A 639 -25.01 33.64 1.76
N ILE A 640 -24.16 32.77 2.31
CA ILE A 640 -24.20 31.31 2.05
C ILE A 640 -25.02 30.54 3.09
N CYS A 641 -25.11 31.03 4.33
CA CYS A 641 -25.71 30.27 5.45
C CYS A 641 -27.03 30.89 5.95
N GLY A 642 -27.53 31.96 5.33
CA GLY A 642 -28.77 32.64 5.74
C GLY A 642 -28.79 33.02 7.22
N ASP A 643 -29.92 32.81 7.88
CA ASP A 643 -30.12 33.03 9.32
C ASP A 643 -29.39 32.00 10.22
N SER A 644 -28.63 31.06 9.64
CA SER A 644 -27.87 30.01 10.35
C SER A 644 -26.37 30.30 10.44
N VAL A 645 -25.89 31.50 10.05
CA VAL A 645 -24.45 31.85 10.10
C VAL A 645 -23.88 31.65 11.51
N GLU A 646 -24.59 32.11 12.54
CA GLU A 646 -24.16 32.04 13.93
C GLU A 646 -23.99 30.59 14.39
N GLU A 647 -24.98 29.70 14.19
CA GLU A 647 -24.84 28.28 14.57
C GLU A 647 -23.70 27.60 13.80
N VAL A 648 -23.58 27.87 12.50
CA VAL A 648 -22.48 27.36 11.66
C VAL A 648 -21.11 27.79 12.21
N VAL A 649 -21.00 29.03 12.69
CA VAL A 649 -19.78 29.59 13.28
C VAL A 649 -19.49 28.96 14.65
N GLU A 650 -20.47 28.77 15.51
CA GLU A 650 -20.28 28.14 16.83
C GLU A 650 -19.81 26.69 16.70
N ILE A 651 -20.45 25.90 15.82
CA ILE A 651 -20.06 24.51 15.57
C ILE A 651 -18.62 24.43 15.05
N CYS A 652 -18.26 25.29 14.08
CA CYS A 652 -16.90 25.33 13.58
C CYS A 652 -15.89 25.76 14.64
N ALA A 653 -16.23 26.76 15.47
CA ALA A 653 -15.35 27.26 16.53
C ALA A 653 -15.14 26.22 17.63
N GLY A 654 -16.17 25.45 18.00
CA GLY A 654 -16.06 24.34 18.95
C GLY A 654 -15.09 23.25 18.46
N ILE A 655 -15.32 22.73 17.26
CA ILE A 655 -14.48 21.68 16.65
C ILE A 655 -13.03 22.17 16.47
N PHE A 656 -12.84 23.45 16.11
CA PHE A 656 -11.51 24.04 15.98
C PHE A 656 -10.80 24.21 17.34
N SER A 657 -11.53 24.63 18.37
CA SER A 657 -10.99 24.77 19.74
C SER A 657 -10.60 23.43 20.34
N GLU A 658 -11.44 22.40 20.18
CA GLU A 658 -11.14 21.04 20.63
C GLU A 658 -9.85 20.52 19.99
N PHE A 659 -9.68 20.71 18.66
CA PHE A 659 -8.44 20.38 17.96
C PHE A 659 -7.22 21.13 18.52
N LEU A 660 -7.32 22.45 18.73
CA LEU A 660 -6.20 23.24 19.24
C LEU A 660 -5.81 22.85 20.68
N HIS A 661 -6.78 22.46 21.51
CA HIS A 661 -6.56 22.05 22.89
C HIS A 661 -6.05 20.60 23.05
N THR A 662 -6.30 19.71 22.09
CA THR A 662 -6.06 18.26 22.26
C THR A 662 -5.08 17.65 21.27
N HIS A 663 -4.86 18.27 20.11
CA HIS A 663 -4.20 17.64 18.96
C HIS A 663 -3.19 18.53 18.22
N TYR A 664 -3.24 19.85 18.38
CA TYR A 664 -2.24 20.77 17.81
C TYR A 664 -0.99 20.84 18.70
N GLY A 665 0.15 20.44 18.14
CA GLY A 665 1.46 20.44 18.80
C GLY A 665 2.42 21.50 18.26
N GLY A 666 1.90 22.62 17.74
CA GLY A 666 2.71 23.67 17.11
C GLY A 666 2.92 23.49 15.60
N PRO A 667 3.82 24.29 14.98
CA PRO A 667 3.82 24.51 13.54
C PRO A 667 4.12 23.24 12.73
N GLY A 668 3.35 23.01 11.67
CA GLY A 668 3.42 21.80 10.84
C GLY A 668 2.60 20.62 11.38
N THR A 669 1.96 20.73 12.55
CA THR A 669 1.05 19.70 13.09
C THR A 669 -0.42 19.89 12.68
N LEU A 670 -0.75 20.95 11.92
CA LEU A 670 -2.11 21.26 11.49
C LEU A 670 -2.75 20.11 10.69
N LEU A 671 -3.70 19.40 11.31
CA LEU A 671 -4.40 18.26 10.70
C LEU A 671 -5.53 18.73 9.77
N VAL A 672 -5.86 17.89 8.78
CA VAL A 672 -7.01 18.12 7.88
C VAL A 672 -8.33 17.66 8.52
N LEU A 673 -8.28 16.71 9.46
CA LEU A 673 -9.44 16.06 10.07
C LEU A 673 -10.49 17.04 10.65
N PRO A 674 -10.13 18.03 11.50
CA PRO A 674 -11.13 18.91 12.13
C PRO A 674 -12.00 19.65 11.12
N PHE A 675 -11.46 19.94 9.94
CA PHE A 675 -12.19 20.63 8.88
C PHE A 675 -13.07 19.71 8.03
N ILE A 676 -12.80 18.41 8.03
CA ILE A 676 -13.72 17.38 7.52
C ILE A 676 -14.86 17.24 8.54
N ASP A 677 -14.53 17.16 9.83
CA ASP A 677 -15.50 17.04 10.92
C ASP A 677 -16.43 18.27 11.00
N MET A 678 -15.92 19.48 10.69
CA MET A 678 -16.76 20.68 10.48
C MET A 678 -17.74 20.53 9.30
N ALA A 679 -17.29 20.01 8.16
CA ALA A 679 -18.17 19.83 7.01
C ALA A 679 -19.26 18.80 7.32
N ASP A 680 -18.88 17.67 7.90
CA ASP A 680 -19.78 16.55 8.20
C ASP A 680 -20.76 16.91 9.33
N THR A 681 -20.31 17.54 10.43
CA THR A 681 -21.20 17.95 11.53
C THR A 681 -22.27 18.95 11.08
N LEU A 682 -21.94 19.85 10.14
CA LEU A 682 -22.89 20.78 9.57
C LEU A 682 -23.85 20.07 8.60
N ASN A 683 -23.36 19.16 7.76
CA ASN A 683 -24.21 18.36 6.87
C ASN A 683 -25.17 17.43 7.65
N GLU A 684 -24.71 16.84 8.76
CA GLU A 684 -25.48 15.93 9.62
C GLU A 684 -26.53 16.67 10.48
N ARG A 685 -26.44 18.01 10.59
CA ARG A 685 -27.48 18.90 11.14
C ARG A 685 -28.31 19.61 10.06
N GLU A 686 -28.14 19.24 8.78
CA GLU A 686 -28.79 19.87 7.63
C GLU A 686 -28.51 21.38 7.46
N LEU A 687 -27.43 21.89 8.09
CA LEU A 687 -27.10 23.31 8.10
C LEU A 687 -26.49 23.80 6.77
N PRO A 688 -26.93 24.97 6.25
CA PRO A 688 -26.53 25.45 4.94
C PRO A 688 -25.03 25.79 4.88
N GLY A 689 -24.38 25.38 3.78
CA GLY A 689 -23.03 25.85 3.45
C GLY A 689 -21.87 25.16 4.17
N GLY A 690 -22.06 24.02 4.84
CA GLY A 690 -21.00 23.33 5.59
C GLY A 690 -19.71 23.07 4.79
N SER A 691 -19.84 22.62 3.54
CA SER A 691 -18.73 22.45 2.59
C SER A 691 -17.96 23.75 2.27
N GLN A 692 -18.58 24.91 2.45
CA GLN A 692 -18.02 26.23 2.17
C GLN A 692 -17.44 26.86 3.45
N ALA A 693 -18.07 26.65 4.61
CA ALA A 693 -17.53 26.98 5.92
C ALA A 693 -16.20 26.24 6.16
N ALA A 694 -16.18 24.91 5.99
CA ALA A 694 -14.96 24.09 6.08
C ALA A 694 -13.83 24.58 5.15
N ARG A 695 -14.13 24.95 3.90
CA ARG A 695 -13.13 25.49 2.96
C ARG A 695 -12.58 26.86 3.37
N VAL A 696 -13.39 27.69 4.04
CA VAL A 696 -12.92 28.94 4.65
C VAL A 696 -12.03 28.62 5.86
N ALA A 697 -12.45 27.69 6.71
CA ALA A 697 -11.76 27.27 7.92
C ALA A 697 -10.36 26.69 7.63
N VAL A 698 -10.24 25.69 6.74
CA VAL A 698 -8.94 25.14 6.27
C VAL A 698 -8.02 26.26 5.80
N LYS A 699 -8.56 27.14 4.94
CA LYS A 699 -7.76 28.20 4.32
C LYS A 699 -7.34 29.27 5.34
N TRP A 700 -8.14 29.53 6.37
CA TRP A 700 -7.70 30.40 7.46
C TRP A 700 -6.56 29.73 8.24
N ALA A 701 -6.79 28.52 8.75
CA ALA A 701 -5.83 27.84 9.62
C ALA A 701 -4.45 27.67 8.95
N GLN A 702 -4.43 27.30 7.67
CA GLN A 702 -3.20 27.16 6.87
C GLN A 702 -2.39 28.45 6.66
N ASN A 703 -2.98 29.63 6.91
CA ASN A 703 -2.30 30.93 6.73
C ASN A 703 -1.96 31.63 8.05
N TYR A 704 -2.59 31.24 9.17
CA TYR A 704 -2.47 31.96 10.45
C TYR A 704 -1.92 31.08 11.59
N VAL A 705 -2.46 29.88 11.85
CA VAL A 705 -2.16 29.10 13.07
C VAL A 705 -0.66 28.79 13.25
N ASP A 706 -0.01 28.29 12.19
CA ASP A 706 1.43 27.97 12.14
C ASP A 706 2.35 29.21 12.25
N LYS A 707 1.82 30.41 12.00
CA LYS A 707 2.52 31.70 12.00
C LYS A 707 2.31 32.42 13.34
N ASP A 708 1.05 32.58 13.72
CA ASP A 708 0.62 33.22 14.96
C ASP A 708 1.12 32.45 16.19
N TRP A 709 1.29 31.11 16.10
CA TRP A 709 2.02 30.34 17.13
C TRP A 709 3.47 30.80 17.28
N LYS A 710 4.22 31.04 16.19
CA LYS A 710 5.63 31.46 16.26
C LYS A 710 5.76 32.89 16.78
N GLU A 711 4.81 33.74 16.45
CA GLU A 711 4.69 35.09 17.02
C GLU A 711 4.33 35.03 18.52
N TRP A 712 3.59 34.01 18.96
CA TRP A 712 3.22 33.78 20.36
C TRP A 712 4.37 33.18 21.20
N THR A 713 5.14 32.22 20.66
CA THR A 713 6.31 31.65 21.35
C THR A 713 7.55 32.53 21.28
N GLY A 714 7.57 33.53 20.40
CA GLY A 714 8.70 34.44 20.19
C GLY A 714 9.78 33.88 19.25
N ASP A 715 9.54 32.74 18.59
CA ASP A 715 10.46 32.05 17.68
C ASP A 715 10.65 32.80 16.34
N SER A 716 11.29 33.97 16.41
CA SER A 716 11.64 34.80 15.26
C SER A 716 12.96 34.37 14.64
N CYS A 717 12.91 33.67 13.50
CA CYS A 717 14.04 33.28 12.66
C CYS A 717 13.70 33.47 11.17
#